data_AF-A0A958B3J7-F1
#
_entry.id   AF-A0A958B3J7-F1
#
_cell.length_a   1.000
_cell.length_b   1.000
_cell.length_c   1.000
_cell.angle_alpha   90.00
_cell.angle_beta   90.00
_cell.angle_gamma   90.00
#
_symmetry.space_group_name_H-M   'P 1'
#
loop_
_entity.id
_entity.type
_entity.pdbx_description
1 polymer ?
#
loop_
_entity_poly.entity_id
_entity_poly.type
_entity_poly.pdbx_seq_one_letter_code
_entity_poly.pdbx_strand_id
1 'polypeptide(L)'
;MNKIFIDRPPRIQPELPFDEIEIPAPPAKEQGGYQQLIQFGLPLLTIVGYVLISSMGGAGRSPLLLIPMALSVVASTGFAVYSYFKAQQKQAEVERAYEAQLVDLNKQMHVHHDMQRRFYHYNYPDSHTVFRIVANTRHETEKTRRTLRSETRLWERRTTDDDFGVVRLGIGTLPSTVLYTIGQTDNFEDPQMREALKLERDSQYVSNIPAIITLRQPFQEERKEEEEGQEEEQKAEEESVRRTPVTHSLGIAGETGAVYEYVRAMLAHYAVFHAPMDAKLFVLAAHKREWAWTDELPHCQKDEQTEYRFFLDQIEPDEKERGFDEEDEGPLAGYLEGIRKILATRRIMLENREESEGKGDPTLPFLLVVVDLMDAAYSDKDSPLYDLESDAAVAILIEQGQALGAAVVFLVPERGKVPSGCNSVIEVQKTTPATNVRTGGQLEKLHFRYAEVGVNTFRYVGEADSVTYPQHMETMAHELAQFDVRRGAGAGLDSSVPFLDLYNYPSLHELQADVVEKWSKSTEPRFANWLRSKIGLMSGNKPRTLVFSAKRDGVHGMVAGSTGSGKSELLISMITGMAVTYDPSVLNFVLVDYKGGGAFKEFEDLPHCVDIITNLDGDAVTRMFTAINAEMKRRQKLNADTGTKNIVEYRHKVYHNTHAPDPYLFIIIDEFAEM
;
A
#
# COMPACT_ATOMS: atom_id res chain seq x y z
N MET A 1 10.06 -0.25 -29.57
CA MET A 1 11.31 0.34 -29.03
C MET A 1 11.96 -0.65 -28.07
N ASN A 2 13.29 -0.71 -28.00
CA ASN A 2 13.96 -1.50 -26.97
C ASN A 2 13.79 -0.77 -25.63
N LYS A 3 13.11 -1.39 -24.66
CA LYS A 3 12.94 -0.82 -23.31
C LYS A 3 14.26 -0.81 -22.55
N ILE A 4 14.45 0.21 -21.73
CA ILE A 4 15.55 0.35 -20.78
C ILE A 4 15.12 -0.25 -19.44
N PHE A 5 15.84 -1.26 -18.97
CA PHE A 5 15.53 -1.92 -17.70
C PHE A 5 16.24 -1.26 -16.51
N ILE A 6 15.46 -0.82 -15.52
CA ILE A 6 15.92 -0.19 -14.29
C ILE A 6 15.93 -1.21 -13.15
N ASP A 7 17.05 -1.27 -12.41
CA ASP A 7 17.10 -1.94 -11.11
C ASP A 7 16.73 -0.94 -10.03
N ARG A 8 15.78 -1.31 -9.15
CA ARG A 8 15.29 -0.43 -8.10
C ARG A 8 16.09 -0.68 -6.80
N PRO A 9 16.99 0.24 -6.38
CA PRO A 9 17.83 0.02 -5.20
C PRO A 9 17.03 0.15 -3.89
N PRO A 10 17.64 -0.24 -2.75
CA PRO A 10 17.08 0.06 -1.43
C PRO A 10 16.89 1.57 -1.25
N ARG A 11 15.73 1.96 -0.71
CA ARG A 11 15.37 3.35 -0.50
C ARG A 11 16.02 3.88 0.78
N ILE A 12 16.71 5.01 0.69
CA ILE A 12 17.30 5.71 1.85
C ILE A 12 16.45 6.94 2.13
N GLN A 13 15.69 6.92 3.22
CA GLN A 13 14.82 8.02 3.61
C GLN A 13 15.43 8.82 4.77
N PRO A 14 15.15 10.13 4.87
CA PRO A 14 15.36 10.88 6.10
C PRO A 14 14.54 10.26 7.25
N GLU A 15 15.02 10.40 8.48
CA GLU A 15 14.26 9.99 9.67
C GLU A 15 13.17 11.02 10.00
N LEU A 16 12.00 10.54 10.40
CA LEU A 16 10.90 11.34 10.93
C LEU A 16 10.91 11.25 12.46
N PRO A 17 11.10 12.36 13.20
CA PRO A 17 11.15 12.31 14.66
C PRO A 17 9.75 12.11 15.25
N PHE A 18 9.61 11.28 16.28
CA PHE A 18 8.40 11.11 17.08
C PHE A 18 8.77 11.23 18.55
N ASP A 19 8.16 12.16 19.27
CA ASP A 19 8.44 12.36 20.69
C ASP A 19 7.32 13.16 21.38
N GLU A 20 7.25 13.04 22.69
CA GLU A 20 6.45 13.92 23.56
C GLU A 20 7.38 14.51 24.64
N ILE A 21 7.60 15.82 24.55
CA ILE A 21 8.57 16.54 25.38
C ILE A 21 7.81 17.37 26.42
N GLU A 22 7.98 17.03 27.69
CA GLU A 22 7.38 17.79 28.78
C GLU A 22 8.09 19.14 28.97
N ILE A 23 7.32 20.23 28.91
CA ILE A 23 7.77 21.57 29.27
C ILE A 23 7.70 21.70 30.79
N PRO A 24 8.81 22.01 31.48
CA PRO A 24 8.81 22.17 32.93
C PRO A 24 7.89 23.30 33.37
N ALA A 25 7.22 23.12 34.52
CA ALA A 25 6.42 24.19 35.12
C ALA A 25 7.32 25.35 35.60
N PRO A 26 6.84 26.60 35.51
CA PRO A 26 7.58 27.76 35.99
C PRO A 26 7.83 27.67 37.50
N PRO A 27 8.96 28.21 37.98
CA PRO A 27 9.29 28.17 39.40
C PRO A 27 8.24 28.91 40.23
N ALA A 28 7.80 28.29 41.34
CA ALA A 28 6.85 28.92 42.24
C ALA A 28 7.46 30.19 42.86
N LYS A 29 6.75 31.32 42.72
CA LYS A 29 7.13 32.58 43.39
C LYS A 29 6.83 32.43 44.88
N GLU A 30 7.87 32.48 45.73
CA GLU A 30 7.71 32.39 47.19
C GLU A 30 6.84 33.54 47.71
N GLN A 31 5.65 33.24 48.24
CA GLN A 31 4.77 34.23 48.92
C GLN A 31 5.28 34.60 50.34
N GLY A 32 6.60 34.56 50.58
CA GLY A 32 7.22 34.61 51.91
C GLY A 32 7.45 36.00 52.52
N GLY A 33 6.95 37.08 51.91
CA GLY A 33 7.22 38.45 52.39
C GLY A 33 6.71 38.73 53.81
N TYR A 34 5.55 38.19 54.18
CA TYR A 34 4.97 38.40 55.52
C TYR A 34 5.71 37.64 56.63
N GLN A 35 6.25 36.46 56.32
CA GLN A 35 6.97 35.65 57.30
C GLN A 35 8.34 36.23 57.63
N GLN A 36 8.99 36.86 56.65
CA GLN A 36 10.21 37.64 56.87
C GLN A 36 9.94 38.94 57.64
N LEU A 37 8.79 39.61 57.41
CA LEU A 37 8.32 40.74 58.22
C LEU A 37 8.08 40.38 59.70
N ILE A 38 7.54 39.19 59.99
CA ILE A 38 7.36 38.69 61.36
C ILE A 38 8.71 38.52 62.08
N GLN A 39 9.77 38.13 61.37
CA GLN A 39 11.13 38.06 61.91
C GLN A 39 11.70 39.43 62.32
N PHE A 40 11.26 40.53 61.70
CA PHE A 40 11.61 41.89 62.14
C PHE A 40 10.86 42.32 63.41
N GLY A 41 9.66 41.80 63.66
CA GLY A 41 8.82 42.16 64.81
C GLY A 41 9.21 41.49 66.13
N LEU A 42 9.74 40.27 66.08
CA LEU A 42 10.12 39.47 67.26
C LEU A 42 11.17 40.16 68.16
N PRO A 43 12.29 40.70 67.63
CA PRO A 43 13.26 41.44 68.44
C PRO A 43 12.67 42.72 69.05
N LEU A 44 11.83 43.43 68.30
CA LEU A 44 11.10 44.62 68.76
C LEU A 44 10.17 44.30 69.93
N LEU A 45 9.45 43.18 69.87
CA LEU A 45 8.62 42.69 70.98
C LEU A 45 9.45 42.33 72.21
N THR A 46 10.65 41.74 72.06
CA THR A 46 11.52 41.46 73.20
C THR A 46 12.06 42.73 73.89
N ILE A 47 12.36 43.78 73.12
CA ILE A 47 12.78 45.09 73.66
C ILE A 47 11.62 45.74 74.43
N VAL A 48 10.42 45.77 73.84
CA VAL A 48 9.22 46.34 74.48
C VAL A 48 8.84 45.55 75.73
N GLY A 49 8.89 44.21 75.68
CA GLY A 49 8.64 43.33 76.81
C GLY A 49 9.66 43.51 77.94
N TYR A 50 10.95 43.65 77.63
CA TYR A 50 11.98 43.93 78.63
C TYR A 50 11.81 45.31 79.26
N VAL A 51 11.48 46.35 78.48
CA VAL A 51 11.20 47.71 79.00
C VAL A 51 9.95 47.73 79.89
N LEU A 52 8.92 46.94 79.56
CA LEU A 52 7.72 46.76 80.39
C LEU A 52 8.02 46.00 81.69
N ILE A 53 8.71 44.87 81.62
CA ILE A 53 9.08 44.07 82.80
C ILE A 53 10.04 44.85 83.71
N SER A 54 10.99 45.60 83.14
CA SER A 54 11.90 46.50 83.85
C SER A 54 11.19 47.73 84.46
N SER A 55 10.01 48.13 83.97
CA SER A 55 9.25 49.25 84.53
C SER A 55 8.25 48.81 85.61
N MET A 56 7.82 47.54 85.59
CA MET A 56 6.86 46.98 86.55
C MET A 56 7.50 46.19 87.71
N GLY A 57 8.72 45.66 87.55
CA GLY A 57 9.41 44.86 88.58
C GLY A 57 10.71 45.50 89.08
N GLY A 58 10.80 45.79 90.38
CA GLY A 58 11.92 46.48 91.04
C GLY A 58 13.23 45.69 91.22
N ALA A 59 13.62 44.81 90.29
CA ALA A 59 14.86 44.03 90.38
C ALA A 59 15.89 44.47 89.32
N GLY A 60 16.98 45.08 89.78
CA GLY A 60 18.29 45.11 89.10
C GLY A 60 18.38 45.83 87.73
N ARG A 61 18.52 47.16 87.73
CA ARG A 61 18.97 47.94 86.57
C ARG A 61 20.46 47.70 86.29
N SER A 62 20.85 46.59 85.67
CA SER A 62 22.21 46.45 85.12
C SER A 62 22.24 46.94 83.67
N PRO A 63 22.89 48.09 83.36
CA PRO A 63 23.01 48.57 81.98
C PRO A 63 23.82 47.61 81.08
N LEU A 64 24.53 46.64 81.67
CA LEU A 64 25.33 45.64 80.96
C LEU A 64 24.49 44.63 80.16
N LEU A 65 23.24 44.34 80.58
CA LEU A 65 22.34 43.40 79.88
C LEU A 65 21.70 44.00 78.61
N LEU A 66 21.74 45.33 78.43
CA LEU A 66 21.27 46.00 77.20
C LEU A 66 22.23 45.80 76.02
N ILE A 67 23.53 45.64 76.27
CA ILE A 67 24.55 45.49 75.24
C ILE A 67 24.32 44.22 74.39
N PRO A 68 24.15 43.00 74.96
CA PRO A 68 23.87 41.81 74.16
C PRO A 68 22.53 41.87 73.42
N MET A 69 21.50 42.54 73.95
CA MET A 69 20.23 42.77 73.22
C MET A 69 20.39 43.73 72.04
N ALA A 70 21.10 44.84 72.23
CA ALA A 70 21.38 45.76 71.14
C ALA A 70 22.20 45.07 70.04
N LEU A 71 23.18 44.25 70.43
CA LEU A 71 23.98 43.46 69.49
C LEU A 71 23.14 42.42 68.74
N SER A 72 22.20 41.75 69.44
CA SER A 72 21.33 40.74 68.81
C SER A 72 20.36 41.36 67.81
N VAL A 73 19.84 42.57 68.07
CA VAL A 73 18.95 43.29 67.14
C VAL A 73 19.70 43.71 65.89
N VAL A 74 20.94 44.21 66.03
CA VAL A 74 21.78 44.56 64.88
C VAL A 74 22.15 43.31 64.07
N ALA A 75 22.51 42.20 64.74
CA ALA A 75 22.84 40.93 64.09
C ALA A 75 21.62 40.32 63.39
N SER A 76 20.43 40.32 64.01
CA SER A 76 19.21 39.77 63.42
C SER A 76 18.73 40.59 62.22
N THR A 77 18.80 41.92 62.32
CA THR A 77 18.42 42.82 61.22
C THR A 77 19.41 42.69 60.06
N GLY A 78 20.70 42.64 60.35
CA GLY A 78 21.74 42.40 59.34
C GLY A 78 21.59 41.05 58.65
N PHE A 79 21.29 39.98 59.41
CA PHE A 79 21.03 38.65 58.87
C PHE A 79 19.77 38.63 57.99
N ALA A 80 18.68 39.29 58.41
CA ALA A 80 17.44 39.36 57.64
C ALA A 80 17.61 40.09 56.30
N VAL A 81 18.32 41.22 56.31
CA VAL A 81 18.66 41.97 55.09
C VAL A 81 19.55 41.13 54.17
N TYR A 82 20.58 40.48 54.73
CA TYR A 82 21.44 39.56 53.96
C TYR A 82 20.64 38.39 53.36
N SER A 83 19.76 37.75 54.14
CA SER A 83 18.93 36.64 53.66
C SER A 83 17.92 37.08 52.61
N TYR A 84 17.37 38.30 52.70
CA TYR A 84 16.47 38.85 51.69
C TYR A 84 17.18 39.07 50.35
N PHE A 85 18.34 39.74 50.37
CA PHE A 85 19.12 39.95 49.14
C PHE A 85 19.60 38.62 48.55
N LYS A 86 20.02 37.67 49.40
CA LYS A 86 20.42 36.33 48.96
C LYS A 86 19.26 35.52 48.37
N ALA A 87 18.06 35.62 48.96
CA ALA A 87 16.85 34.99 48.44
C ALA A 87 16.45 35.57 47.08
N GLN A 88 16.48 36.91 46.94
CA GLN A 88 16.24 37.58 45.66
C GLN A 88 17.23 37.17 44.58
N GLN A 89 18.54 37.08 44.91
CA GLN A 89 19.55 36.62 43.94
C GLN A 89 19.29 35.18 43.50
N LYS A 90 18.99 34.28 44.46
CA LYS A 90 18.68 32.89 44.16
C LYS A 90 17.43 32.76 43.30
N GLN A 91 16.39 33.53 43.58
CA GLN A 91 15.16 33.53 42.78
C GLN A 91 15.41 34.05 41.36
N ALA A 92 16.15 35.15 41.22
CA ALA A 92 16.52 35.69 39.91
C ALA A 92 17.41 34.73 39.10
N GLU A 93 18.27 33.95 39.77
CA GLU A 93 19.07 32.90 39.13
C GLU A 93 18.21 31.76 38.61
N VAL A 94 17.24 31.28 39.42
CA VAL A 94 16.27 30.25 39.02
C VAL A 94 15.39 30.72 37.86
N GLU A 95 14.91 31.97 37.89
CA GLU A 95 14.12 32.56 36.80
C GLU A 95 14.92 32.62 35.50
N ARG A 96 16.18 33.09 35.54
CA ARG A 96 17.05 33.11 34.35
C ARG A 96 17.37 31.72 33.82
N ALA A 97 17.59 30.74 34.70
CA ALA A 97 17.85 29.36 34.30
C ALA A 97 16.63 28.77 33.57
N TYR A 98 15.43 29.04 34.08
CA TYR A 98 14.18 28.63 33.44
C TYR A 98 13.98 29.30 32.07
N GLU A 99 14.20 30.62 31.96
CA GLU A 99 14.17 31.33 30.67
C GLU A 99 15.17 30.74 29.67
N ALA A 100 16.40 30.45 30.09
CA ALA A 100 17.41 29.82 29.25
C ALA A 100 16.98 28.41 28.79
N GLN A 101 16.31 27.65 29.65
CA GLN A 101 15.77 26.34 29.32
C GLN A 101 14.62 26.43 28.29
N LEU A 102 13.70 27.39 28.44
CA LEU A 102 12.63 27.63 27.44
C LEU A 102 13.21 28.01 26.07
N VAL A 103 14.28 28.82 26.04
CA VAL A 103 14.97 29.16 24.80
C VAL A 103 15.59 27.93 24.13
N ASP A 104 16.20 27.03 24.91
CA ASP A 104 16.76 25.78 24.38
C ASP A 104 15.65 24.85 23.84
N LEU A 105 14.56 24.68 24.58
CA LEU A 105 13.40 23.90 24.13
C LEU A 105 12.80 24.46 22.83
N ASN A 106 12.65 25.79 22.72
CA ASN A 106 12.18 26.42 21.49
C ASN A 106 13.14 26.18 20.31
N LYS A 107 14.46 26.19 20.56
CA LYS A 107 15.46 25.86 19.53
C LYS A 107 15.35 24.39 19.11
N GLN A 108 15.19 23.46 20.05
CA GLN A 108 14.98 22.05 19.76
C GLN A 108 13.71 21.84 18.93
N MET A 109 12.60 22.49 19.30
CA MET A 109 11.33 22.43 18.57
C MET A 109 11.53 22.85 17.10
N HIS A 110 12.24 23.95 16.84
CA HIS A 110 12.55 24.37 15.48
C HIS A 110 13.39 23.33 14.71
N VAL A 111 14.36 22.68 15.36
CA VAL A 111 15.14 21.59 14.76
C VAL A 111 14.25 20.40 14.39
N HIS A 112 13.33 20.00 15.27
CA HIS A 112 12.36 18.93 14.98
C HIS A 112 11.42 19.31 13.84
N HIS A 113 10.92 20.55 13.81
CA HIS A 113 10.12 21.04 12.68
C HIS A 113 10.90 21.04 11.36
N ASP A 114 12.19 21.39 11.39
CA ASP A 114 13.06 21.34 10.20
C ASP A 114 13.40 19.91 9.76
N MET A 115 13.49 18.97 10.69
CA MET A 115 13.59 17.53 10.38
C MET A 115 12.32 17.03 9.69
N GLN A 116 11.14 17.34 10.24
CA GLN A 116 9.84 17.00 9.64
C GLN A 116 9.70 17.62 8.24
N ARG A 117 10.02 18.92 8.07
CA ARG A 117 10.02 19.57 6.74
C ARG A 117 10.92 18.85 5.75
N ARG A 118 12.15 18.52 6.14
CA ARG A 118 13.08 17.78 5.27
C ARG A 118 12.53 16.42 4.89
N PHE A 119 11.94 15.69 5.83
CA PHE A 119 11.29 14.40 5.58
C PHE A 119 10.18 14.53 4.53
N TYR A 120 9.19 15.41 4.76
CA TYR A 120 8.06 15.54 3.86
C TYR A 120 8.45 16.09 2.48
N HIS A 121 9.31 17.13 2.41
CA HIS A 121 9.78 17.67 1.12
C HIS A 121 10.63 16.68 0.34
N TYR A 122 11.38 15.81 1.02
CA TYR A 122 12.14 14.75 0.35
C TYR A 122 11.21 13.67 -0.21
N ASN A 123 10.31 13.12 0.62
CA ASN A 123 9.44 12.00 0.23
C ASN A 123 8.27 12.39 -0.68
N TYR A 124 7.82 13.64 -0.60
CA TYR A 124 6.70 14.19 -1.38
C TYR A 124 7.12 15.51 -2.03
N PRO A 125 8.02 15.48 -3.02
CA PRO A 125 8.54 16.69 -3.64
C PRO A 125 7.50 17.38 -4.53
N ASP A 126 7.78 18.63 -4.89
CA ASP A 126 6.90 19.44 -5.76
C ASP A 126 6.87 18.92 -7.21
N SER A 127 5.89 19.37 -7.98
CA SER A 127 5.69 18.94 -9.37
C SER A 127 6.94 19.18 -10.24
N HIS A 128 7.64 20.31 -10.07
CA HIS A 128 8.85 20.59 -10.84
C HIS A 128 9.97 19.59 -10.52
N THR A 129 10.16 19.24 -9.26
CA THR A 129 11.11 18.20 -8.83
C THR A 129 10.73 16.83 -9.37
N VAL A 130 9.44 16.49 -9.42
CA VAL A 130 8.92 15.25 -10.04
C VAL A 130 9.32 15.15 -11.51
N PHE A 131 9.08 16.18 -12.33
CA PHE A 131 9.51 16.19 -13.73
C PHE A 131 11.03 16.10 -13.87
N ARG A 132 11.79 16.76 -12.98
CA ARG A 132 13.26 16.70 -12.97
C ARG A 132 13.79 15.28 -12.69
N ILE A 133 13.13 14.49 -11.85
CA ILE A 133 13.52 13.09 -11.58
C ILE A 133 13.46 12.26 -12.87
N VAL A 134 12.41 12.43 -13.67
CA VAL A 134 12.24 11.72 -14.95
C VAL A 134 13.32 12.15 -15.96
N ALA A 135 13.49 13.46 -16.14
CA ALA A 135 14.49 14.01 -17.06
C ALA A 135 15.93 13.59 -16.69
N ASN A 136 16.27 13.58 -15.39
CA ASN A 136 17.58 13.12 -14.92
C ASN A 136 17.78 11.61 -15.16
N THR A 137 16.73 10.80 -14.99
CA THR A 137 16.81 9.34 -15.25
C THR A 137 17.18 9.05 -16.69
N ARG A 138 16.61 9.80 -17.62
CA ARG A 138 16.97 9.72 -19.04
C ARG A 138 18.43 10.09 -19.27
N HIS A 139 18.87 11.23 -18.74
CA HIS A 139 20.25 11.69 -18.93
C HIS A 139 21.29 10.70 -18.40
N GLU A 140 21.06 10.13 -17.21
CA GLU A 140 21.95 9.14 -16.62
C GLU A 140 22.00 7.83 -17.42
N THR A 141 20.87 7.43 -18.01
CA THR A 141 20.79 6.26 -18.89
C THR A 141 21.62 6.45 -20.15
N GLU A 142 21.46 7.60 -20.82
CA GLU A 142 22.17 7.92 -22.07
C GLU A 142 23.69 7.95 -21.86
N LYS A 143 24.14 8.46 -20.71
CA LYS A 143 25.56 8.59 -20.34
C LYS A 143 26.22 7.24 -20.03
N THR A 144 25.54 6.36 -19.31
CA THR A 144 26.19 5.18 -18.71
C THR A 144 26.26 3.98 -19.68
N ARG A 145 25.45 3.93 -20.76
CA ARG A 145 25.32 2.79 -21.71
C ARG A 145 25.10 1.41 -21.03
N ARG A 146 24.85 1.38 -19.73
CA ARG A 146 24.66 0.21 -18.89
C ARG A 146 23.48 0.48 -17.96
N THR A 147 22.84 -0.63 -17.61
CA THR A 147 21.81 -0.81 -16.59
C THR A 147 21.89 0.19 -15.44
N LEU A 148 20.88 1.05 -15.31
CA LEU A 148 20.72 1.97 -14.19
C LEU A 148 20.68 1.16 -12.88
N ARG A 149 21.72 1.31 -12.03
CA ARG A 149 21.60 1.11 -10.58
C ARG A 149 21.15 2.48 -10.06
N SER A 150 19.84 2.73 -9.96
CA SER A 150 19.32 4.10 -10.04
C SER A 150 19.71 4.99 -8.84
N GLU A 151 20.57 5.99 -9.08
CA GLU A 151 20.61 7.20 -8.24
C GLU A 151 19.38 8.08 -8.49
N THR A 152 18.60 7.75 -9.51
CA THR A 152 17.36 8.43 -9.86
C THR A 152 16.21 7.78 -9.11
N ARG A 153 15.53 8.56 -8.28
CA ARG A 153 14.43 8.17 -7.37
C ARG A 153 13.14 7.73 -8.11
N LEU A 154 13.25 7.30 -9.36
CA LEU A 154 12.15 6.85 -10.19
C LEU A 154 11.67 5.47 -9.70
N TRP A 155 10.36 5.35 -9.50
CA TRP A 155 9.69 4.12 -9.06
C TRP A 155 10.29 3.52 -7.77
N GLU A 156 10.72 4.39 -6.85
CA GLU A 156 11.39 3.98 -5.62
C GLU A 156 10.45 3.29 -4.62
N ARG A 157 9.15 3.62 -4.62
CA ARG A 157 8.18 3.06 -3.66
C ARG A 157 7.83 1.61 -3.99
N ARG A 158 7.66 0.78 -2.95
CA ARG A 158 7.27 -0.63 -3.03
C ARG A 158 5.90 -0.86 -2.45
N THR A 159 5.20 -1.90 -2.90
CA THR A 159 3.89 -2.30 -2.36
C THR A 159 3.90 -2.62 -0.86
N THR A 160 5.08 -2.83 -0.28
CA THR A 160 5.30 -3.05 1.17
C THR A 160 5.61 -1.76 1.94
N ASP A 161 5.91 -0.65 1.27
CA ASP A 161 6.22 0.61 1.96
C ASP A 161 4.93 1.28 2.48
N ASP A 162 5.00 1.89 3.66
CA ASP A 162 3.86 2.58 4.29
C ASP A 162 3.33 3.76 3.47
N ASP A 163 4.19 4.40 2.67
CA ASP A 163 3.84 5.53 1.82
C ASP A 163 3.47 5.15 0.38
N PHE A 164 3.28 3.85 0.11
CA PHE A 164 2.76 3.38 -1.17
C PHE A 164 1.27 3.72 -1.31
N GLY A 165 0.91 4.36 -2.42
CA GLY A 165 -0.43 4.92 -2.63
C GLY A 165 -0.62 6.30 -1.99
N VAL A 166 0.41 6.89 -1.38
CA VAL A 166 0.34 8.25 -0.82
C VAL A 166 0.56 9.29 -1.92
N VAL A 167 -0.35 10.27 -1.95
CA VAL A 167 -0.38 11.33 -2.95
C VAL A 167 -0.27 12.69 -2.27
N ARG A 168 0.52 13.57 -2.87
CA ARG A 168 0.70 14.96 -2.42
C ARG A 168 -0.44 15.84 -2.92
N LEU A 169 -1.03 16.61 -2.00
CA LEU A 169 -2.06 17.58 -2.30
C LEU A 169 -1.51 18.97 -2.62
N GLY A 170 -0.35 19.34 -2.06
CA GLY A 170 0.21 20.68 -2.15
C GLY A 170 0.94 21.05 -0.87
N ILE A 171 1.24 22.34 -0.68
CA ILE A 171 1.89 22.85 0.53
C ILE A 171 0.84 23.38 1.51
N GLY A 172 0.90 22.88 2.74
CA GLY A 172 0.01 23.30 3.82
C GLY A 172 0.66 23.22 5.18
N THR A 173 -0.18 22.95 6.16
CA THR A 173 0.18 22.79 7.57
C THR A 173 -0.39 21.46 8.05
N LEU A 174 0.45 20.60 8.61
CA LEU A 174 0.03 19.34 9.25
C LEU A 174 0.34 19.38 10.75
N PRO A 175 -0.33 18.56 11.57
CA PRO A 175 0.05 18.35 12.96
C PRO A 175 1.52 17.89 13.07
N SER A 176 2.24 18.40 14.07
CA SER A 176 3.61 17.98 14.35
C SER A 176 3.65 16.54 14.88
N THR A 177 4.67 15.79 14.50
CA THR A 177 4.96 14.46 15.06
C THR A 177 5.64 14.53 16.44
N VAL A 178 6.19 15.69 16.80
CA VAL A 178 6.81 15.95 18.12
C VAL A 178 5.95 16.97 18.86
N LEU A 179 5.40 16.58 20.01
CA LEU A 179 4.52 17.42 20.81
C LEU A 179 5.23 17.92 22.06
N TYR A 180 5.02 19.19 22.39
CA TYR A 180 5.52 19.76 23.64
C TYR A 180 4.34 20.02 24.56
N THR A 181 4.25 19.29 25.68
CA THR A 181 3.10 19.34 26.60
C THR A 181 3.48 19.99 27.91
N ILE A 182 2.55 20.74 28.51
CA ILE A 182 2.76 21.38 29.81
C ILE A 182 2.05 20.55 30.89
N GLY A 183 2.73 20.24 31.99
CA GLY A 183 2.13 19.60 33.15
C GLY A 183 0.99 20.42 33.79
N GLN A 184 0.11 19.76 34.57
CA GLN A 184 -1.03 20.44 35.21
C GLN A 184 -0.58 21.55 36.16
N THR A 185 -0.95 22.80 35.84
CA THR A 185 -0.58 23.98 36.65
C THR A 185 -1.73 25.00 36.67
N ASP A 186 -2.04 25.57 37.84
CA ASP A 186 -3.21 26.45 38.03
C ASP A 186 -2.93 27.95 37.77
N ASN A 187 -1.67 28.35 37.54
CA ASN A 187 -1.27 29.77 37.49
C ASN A 187 -1.00 30.28 36.07
N PHE A 188 -2.06 30.61 35.34
CA PHE A 188 -2.00 31.09 33.95
C PHE A 188 -1.59 32.56 33.78
N GLU A 189 -1.49 33.34 34.87
CA GLU A 189 -1.20 34.78 34.82
C GLU A 189 0.30 35.13 34.74
N ASP A 190 1.20 34.15 34.95
CA ASP A 190 2.64 34.38 34.92
C ASP A 190 3.17 34.64 33.49
N PRO A 191 3.95 35.70 33.23
CA PRO A 191 4.63 35.90 31.94
C PRO A 191 5.42 34.67 31.46
N GLN A 192 6.09 33.96 32.36
CA GLN A 192 6.86 32.75 32.04
C GLN A 192 5.97 31.59 31.60
N MET A 193 4.77 31.49 32.19
CA MET A 193 3.78 30.49 31.81
C MET A 193 3.18 30.79 30.43
N ARG A 194 3.01 32.07 30.09
CA ARG A 194 2.56 32.48 28.75
C ARG A 194 3.54 32.11 27.64
N GLU A 195 4.84 32.17 27.91
CA GLU A 195 5.86 31.74 26.96
C GLU A 195 5.86 30.22 26.77
N ALA A 196 5.74 29.45 27.85
CA ALA A 196 5.58 28.00 27.77
C ALA A 196 4.30 27.59 27.00
N LEU A 197 3.15 28.22 27.29
CA LEU A 197 1.88 28.00 26.56
C LEU A 197 1.98 28.39 25.09
N LYS A 198 2.81 29.38 24.77
CA LYS A 198 3.10 29.73 23.38
C LYS A 198 3.92 28.62 22.72
N LEU A 199 4.95 28.10 23.38
CA LEU A 199 5.77 27.00 22.88
C LEU A 199 4.94 25.74 22.62
N GLU A 200 4.09 25.33 23.56
CA GLU A 200 3.15 24.21 23.39
C GLU A 200 2.29 24.39 22.15
N ARG A 201 1.62 25.54 22.01
CA ARG A 201 0.78 25.84 20.85
C ARG A 201 1.56 25.89 19.54
N ASP A 202 2.74 26.52 19.54
CA ASP A 202 3.59 26.64 18.36
C ASP A 202 4.12 25.25 17.93
N SER A 203 4.26 24.29 18.85
CA SER A 203 4.68 22.92 18.56
C SER A 203 3.60 22.05 17.92
N GLN A 204 2.31 22.38 18.04
CA GLN A 204 1.22 21.51 17.58
C GLN A 204 1.19 21.33 16.06
N TYR A 205 1.69 22.32 15.31
CA TYR A 205 1.56 22.35 13.84
C TYR A 205 2.85 22.78 13.16
N VAL A 206 3.19 22.08 12.08
CA VAL A 206 4.32 22.44 11.22
C VAL A 206 3.77 22.99 9.91
N SER A 207 4.14 24.24 9.61
CA SER A 207 3.79 24.90 8.35
C SER A 207 4.85 24.70 7.27
N ASN A 208 4.45 24.96 6.02
CA ASN A 208 5.28 24.82 4.82
C ASN A 208 5.76 23.38 4.60
N ILE A 209 4.82 22.44 4.73
CA ILE A 209 5.06 21.02 4.49
C ILE A 209 4.07 20.48 3.45
N PRO A 210 4.49 19.52 2.62
CA PRO A 210 3.58 18.79 1.75
C PRO A 210 2.43 18.16 2.54
N ALA A 211 1.22 18.60 2.26
CA ALA A 211 0.01 17.92 2.70
C ALA A 211 -0.18 16.67 1.84
N ILE A 212 -0.51 15.55 2.49
CA ILE A 212 -0.61 14.24 1.85
C ILE A 212 -1.92 13.55 2.21
N ILE A 213 -2.37 12.66 1.33
CA ILE A 213 -3.46 11.72 1.56
C ILE A 213 -3.02 10.33 1.13
N THR A 214 -3.60 9.31 1.73
CA THR A 214 -3.25 7.93 1.46
C THR A 214 -4.40 7.25 0.71
N LEU A 215 -4.17 6.84 -0.54
CA LEU A 215 -5.21 6.20 -1.36
C LEU A 215 -5.35 4.68 -1.13
N ARG A 216 -4.36 4.08 -0.46
CA ARG A 216 -4.27 2.64 -0.20
C ARG A 216 -3.96 2.41 1.26
N GLN A 217 -4.67 1.52 1.93
CA GLN A 217 -4.30 1.13 3.29
C GLN A 217 -2.85 0.60 3.32
N PRO A 218 -2.00 1.11 4.24
CA PRO A 218 -0.64 0.61 4.41
C PRO A 218 -0.64 -0.89 4.69
N PHE A 219 0.39 -1.57 4.22
CA PHE A 219 0.55 -2.99 4.46
C PHE A 219 0.85 -3.22 5.96
N GLN A 220 -0.07 -3.82 6.69
CA GLN A 220 0.17 -4.23 8.08
C GLN A 220 0.74 -5.64 8.06
N GLU A 221 2.03 -5.80 8.38
CA GLU A 221 2.52 -7.11 8.80
C GLU A 221 1.85 -7.45 10.12
N GLU A 222 1.10 -8.56 10.18
CA GLU A 222 0.76 -9.19 11.45
C GLU A 222 2.08 -9.51 12.14
N ARG A 223 2.53 -8.63 13.04
CA ARG A 223 3.54 -9.00 14.02
C ARG A 223 2.92 -10.14 14.79
N LYS A 224 3.50 -11.35 14.64
CA LYS A 224 3.17 -12.46 15.53
C LYS A 224 3.37 -11.91 16.94
N GLU A 225 2.30 -11.91 17.72
CA GLU A 225 2.32 -11.69 19.16
C GLU A 225 3.24 -12.78 19.76
N GLU A 226 4.55 -12.56 19.74
CA GLU A 226 5.43 -13.13 20.73
C GLU A 226 5.18 -12.32 22.00
N GLU A 227 4.94 -13.02 23.11
CA GLU A 227 4.55 -12.52 24.43
C GLU A 227 5.54 -11.46 24.98
N GLU A 228 5.51 -10.23 24.46
CA GLU A 228 6.24 -9.08 24.98
C GLU A 228 5.26 -7.96 25.32
N GLY A 229 4.75 -8.00 26.55
CA GLY A 229 4.30 -6.85 27.34
C GLY A 229 3.21 -5.92 26.77
N GLN A 230 2.15 -5.72 27.56
CA GLN A 230 1.08 -4.72 27.34
C GLN A 230 1.57 -3.25 27.12
N GLU A 231 2.87 -2.97 27.27
CA GLU A 231 3.49 -1.67 27.00
C GLU A 231 3.84 -1.44 25.51
N GLU A 232 4.06 -2.49 24.70
CA GLU A 232 4.32 -2.34 23.26
C GLU A 232 3.03 -2.20 22.43
N GLU A 233 1.95 -2.87 22.84
CA GLU A 233 0.61 -2.69 22.24
C GLU A 233 0.10 -1.26 22.40
N GLN A 234 0.29 -0.64 23.57
CA GLN A 234 -0.08 0.77 23.79
C GLN A 234 0.76 1.74 22.95
N LYS A 235 2.06 1.48 22.76
CA LYS A 235 2.90 2.29 21.85
C LYS A 235 2.50 2.13 20.39
N ALA A 236 2.15 0.92 19.95
CA ALA A 236 1.70 0.68 18.58
C ALA A 236 0.31 1.30 18.33
N GLU A 237 -0.59 1.29 19.31
CA GLU A 237 -1.87 2.00 19.25
C GLU A 237 -1.67 3.53 19.28
N GLU A 238 -0.78 4.07 20.10
CA GLU A 238 -0.47 5.51 20.13
C GLU A 238 0.26 6.00 18.85
N GLU A 239 1.12 5.18 18.25
CA GLU A 239 1.70 5.42 16.91
C GLU A 239 0.63 5.34 15.81
N SER A 240 -0.41 4.51 15.97
CA SER A 240 -1.50 4.36 15.01
C SER A 240 -2.42 5.58 14.90
N VAL A 241 -2.48 6.41 15.95
CA VAL A 241 -3.40 7.58 16.05
C VAL A 241 -2.96 8.76 15.17
N ARG A 242 -1.71 8.80 14.67
CA ARG A 242 -1.16 9.94 13.92
C ARG A 242 -1.07 9.73 12.39
N ARG A 243 -1.87 8.81 11.86
CA ARG A 243 -1.85 8.44 10.43
C ARG A 243 -2.42 9.54 9.54
N THR A 244 -1.78 9.72 8.38
CA THR A 244 -2.34 10.47 7.25
C THR A 244 -3.74 9.94 6.91
N PRO A 245 -4.71 10.80 6.56
CA PRO A 245 -6.04 10.36 6.18
C PRO A 245 -5.98 9.32 5.05
N VAL A 246 -6.66 8.19 5.28
CA VAL A 246 -6.77 7.08 4.31
C VAL A 246 -8.13 7.16 3.64
N THR A 247 -8.15 7.24 2.32
CA THR A 247 -9.38 7.34 1.53
C THR A 247 -9.20 6.68 0.18
N HIS A 248 -10.06 5.72 -0.15
CA HIS A 248 -10.05 5.08 -1.47
C HIS A 248 -11.12 5.67 -2.41
N SER A 249 -12.06 6.48 -1.91
CA SER A 249 -13.09 7.14 -2.71
C SER A 249 -13.04 8.67 -2.50
N LEU A 250 -12.67 9.37 -3.57
CA LEU A 250 -12.31 10.79 -3.51
C LEU A 250 -13.04 11.59 -4.59
N GLY A 251 -13.70 12.67 -4.21
CA GLY A 251 -14.20 13.69 -5.15
C GLY A 251 -13.23 14.88 -5.25
N ILE A 252 -12.92 15.34 -6.45
CA ILE A 252 -12.20 16.59 -6.71
C ILE A 252 -13.16 17.55 -7.41
N ALA A 253 -13.43 18.68 -6.76
CA ALA A 253 -14.42 19.65 -7.19
C ALA A 253 -13.80 21.03 -7.46
N GLY A 254 -14.21 21.69 -8.56
CA GLY A 254 -13.78 23.06 -8.83
C GLY A 254 -13.96 23.48 -10.28
N GLU A 255 -13.44 24.66 -10.61
CA GLU A 255 -13.43 25.16 -11.99
C GLU A 255 -12.64 24.22 -12.91
N THR A 256 -13.15 23.98 -14.12
CA THR A 256 -12.58 23.04 -15.11
C THR A 256 -11.07 23.16 -15.29
N GLY A 257 -10.56 24.37 -15.55
CA GLY A 257 -9.11 24.59 -15.69
C GLY A 257 -8.35 24.26 -14.40
N ALA A 258 -8.84 24.72 -13.24
CA ALA A 258 -8.22 24.51 -11.95
C ALA A 258 -8.10 23.02 -11.57
N VAL A 259 -9.16 22.24 -11.80
CA VAL A 259 -9.20 20.79 -11.52
C VAL A 259 -8.22 20.04 -12.41
N TYR A 260 -8.21 20.29 -13.72
CA TYR A 260 -7.27 19.61 -14.61
C TYR A 260 -5.80 19.94 -14.32
N GLU A 261 -5.50 21.21 -14.00
CA GLU A 261 -4.16 21.62 -13.58
C GLU A 261 -3.69 20.89 -12.32
N TYR A 262 -4.60 20.72 -11.36
CA TYR A 262 -4.36 20.03 -10.10
C TYR A 262 -4.15 18.53 -10.29
N VAL A 263 -5.07 17.87 -10.99
CA VAL A 263 -5.08 16.42 -11.20
C VAL A 263 -3.85 15.98 -11.98
N ARG A 264 -3.39 16.77 -12.96
CA ARG A 264 -2.12 16.50 -13.65
C ARG A 264 -0.93 16.49 -12.69
N ALA A 265 -0.84 17.46 -11.77
CA ALA A 265 0.23 17.50 -10.78
C ALA A 265 0.18 16.28 -9.84
N MET A 266 -1.03 15.96 -9.38
CA MET A 266 -1.31 14.80 -8.52
C MET A 266 -0.90 13.48 -9.18
N LEU A 267 -1.33 13.26 -10.42
CA LEU A 267 -1.06 12.03 -11.18
C LEU A 267 0.39 11.94 -11.65
N ALA A 268 1.06 13.07 -11.92
CA ALA A 268 2.50 13.09 -12.19
C ALA A 268 3.29 12.55 -11.00
N HIS A 269 2.97 13.02 -9.79
CA HIS A 269 3.58 12.52 -8.56
C HIS A 269 3.33 11.01 -8.40
N TYR A 270 2.09 10.56 -8.62
CA TYR A 270 1.75 9.13 -8.55
C TYR A 270 2.56 8.28 -9.55
N ALA A 271 2.61 8.66 -10.83
CA ALA A 271 3.26 7.88 -11.89
C ALA A 271 4.79 7.79 -11.76
N VAL A 272 5.43 8.81 -11.17
CA VAL A 272 6.89 8.84 -10.98
C VAL A 272 7.33 7.98 -9.79
N PHE A 273 6.54 7.90 -8.73
CA PHE A 273 6.94 7.16 -7.53
C PHE A 273 6.49 5.69 -7.50
N HIS A 274 5.48 5.32 -8.28
CA HIS A 274 4.95 3.95 -8.34
C HIS A 274 5.30 3.30 -9.68
N ALA A 275 5.81 2.07 -9.66
CA ALA A 275 6.10 1.34 -10.88
C ALA A 275 4.81 0.92 -11.60
N PRO A 276 4.77 0.89 -12.95
CA PRO A 276 3.59 0.46 -13.71
C PRO A 276 3.23 -1.02 -13.53
N MET A 277 4.09 -1.82 -12.89
CA MET A 277 3.80 -3.20 -12.48
C MET A 277 3.16 -3.29 -11.10
N ASP A 278 3.39 -2.31 -10.24
CA ASP A 278 2.88 -2.28 -8.87
C ASP A 278 1.61 -1.43 -8.77
N ALA A 279 1.39 -0.53 -9.73
CA ALA A 279 0.27 0.39 -9.72
C ALA A 279 -0.21 0.69 -11.16
N LYS A 280 -1.52 0.62 -11.37
CA LYS A 280 -2.20 0.91 -12.65
C LYS A 280 -3.02 2.18 -12.55
N LEU A 281 -3.24 2.82 -13.69
CA LEU A 281 -4.10 3.99 -13.82
C LEU A 281 -5.16 3.72 -14.88
N PHE A 282 -6.41 3.77 -14.46
CA PHE A 282 -7.60 3.66 -15.30
C PHE A 282 -8.20 5.06 -15.48
N VAL A 283 -8.65 5.38 -16.68
CA VAL A 283 -9.24 6.69 -16.99
C VAL A 283 -10.53 6.49 -17.77
N LEU A 284 -11.62 7.02 -17.23
CA LEU A 284 -12.91 7.14 -17.87
C LEU A 284 -13.24 8.61 -18.02
N ALA A 285 -13.34 9.10 -19.26
CA ALA A 285 -13.62 10.51 -19.51
C ALA A 285 -14.51 10.71 -20.74
N ALA A 286 -15.18 11.85 -20.83
CA ALA A 286 -15.96 12.21 -22.00
C ALA A 286 -15.08 12.58 -23.20
N HIS A 287 -14.02 13.34 -22.94
CA HIS A 287 -13.15 13.89 -23.97
C HIS A 287 -11.70 13.47 -23.77
N LYS A 288 -11.06 13.03 -24.85
CA LYS A 288 -9.64 12.62 -24.80
C LYS A 288 -8.67 13.79 -24.62
N ARG A 289 -9.06 15.02 -24.99
CA ARG A 289 -8.15 16.18 -25.10
C ARG A 289 -7.28 16.42 -23.86
N GLU A 290 -7.85 16.40 -22.66
CA GLU A 290 -7.12 16.65 -21.41
C GLU A 290 -6.34 15.41 -20.91
N TRP A 291 -6.59 14.25 -21.53
CA TRP A 291 -6.08 12.93 -21.15
C TRP A 291 -5.18 12.29 -22.22
N ALA A 292 -4.85 12.98 -23.32
CA ALA A 292 -4.09 12.42 -24.44
C ALA A 292 -2.73 11.83 -24.02
N TRP A 293 -2.07 12.43 -23.01
CA TRP A 293 -0.82 11.93 -22.42
C TRP A 293 -0.91 10.51 -21.84
N THR A 294 -2.12 10.00 -21.56
CA THR A 294 -2.33 8.63 -21.09
C THR A 294 -2.10 7.57 -22.18
N ASP A 295 -2.03 7.95 -23.46
CA ASP A 295 -1.71 7.05 -24.58
C ASP A 295 -0.34 6.39 -24.41
N GLU A 296 0.65 7.17 -23.97
CA GLU A 296 2.04 6.72 -23.87
C GLU A 296 2.44 6.35 -22.44
N LEU A 297 1.63 6.71 -21.44
CA LEU A 297 1.95 6.41 -20.05
C LEU A 297 1.98 4.89 -19.81
N PRO A 298 3.08 4.33 -19.25
CA PRO A 298 3.20 2.88 -19.05
C PRO A 298 2.16 2.31 -18.06
N HIS A 299 1.62 3.13 -17.17
CA HIS A 299 0.59 2.74 -16.19
C HIS A 299 -0.79 2.54 -16.81
N CYS A 300 -1.05 3.08 -18.01
CA CYS A 300 -2.33 3.00 -18.71
C CYS A 300 -2.28 2.10 -19.97
N GLN A 301 -1.21 1.32 -20.14
CA GLN A 301 -1.06 0.42 -21.29
C GLN A 301 -1.99 -0.77 -21.15
N LYS A 302 -2.80 -1.02 -22.19
CA LYS A 302 -3.78 -2.12 -22.21
C LYS A 302 -3.13 -3.49 -22.05
N ASP A 303 -3.86 -4.40 -21.42
CA ASP A 303 -3.55 -5.83 -21.41
C ASP A 303 -4.33 -6.55 -22.52
N GLU A 304 -4.01 -7.81 -22.82
CA GLU A 304 -4.70 -8.60 -23.87
C GLU A 304 -6.23 -8.70 -23.64
N GLN A 305 -6.68 -8.57 -22.39
CA GLN A 305 -8.09 -8.76 -22.00
C GLN A 305 -8.77 -7.52 -21.41
N THR A 306 -8.07 -6.40 -21.21
CA THR A 306 -8.65 -5.24 -20.51
C THR A 306 -8.14 -3.92 -21.05
N GLU A 307 -9.08 -3.04 -21.39
CA GLU A 307 -8.80 -1.64 -21.70
C GLU A 307 -8.74 -0.81 -20.41
N TYR A 308 -7.71 0.02 -20.27
CA TYR A 308 -7.54 0.87 -19.08
C TYR A 308 -8.08 2.28 -19.30
N ARG A 309 -8.41 2.64 -20.53
CA ARG A 309 -8.80 4.00 -20.90
C ARG A 309 -10.06 3.94 -21.76
N PHE A 310 -11.02 4.81 -21.46
CA PHE A 310 -12.25 4.93 -22.20
C PHE A 310 -12.60 6.41 -22.40
N PHE A 311 -12.88 6.77 -23.66
CA PHE A 311 -13.19 8.14 -24.06
C PHE A 311 -14.45 8.15 -24.95
N LEU A 312 -15.52 8.82 -24.51
CA LEU A 312 -16.79 8.83 -25.26
C LEU A 312 -16.64 9.45 -26.66
N ASP A 313 -15.81 10.49 -26.79
CA ASP A 313 -15.57 11.19 -28.07
C ASP A 313 -14.82 10.37 -29.11
N GLN A 314 -14.31 9.18 -28.76
CA GLN A 314 -13.64 8.26 -29.67
C GLN A 314 -14.53 7.15 -30.20
N ILE A 315 -15.77 7.04 -29.71
CA ILE A 315 -16.72 6.04 -30.20
C ILE A 315 -17.20 6.48 -31.58
N GLU A 316 -16.83 5.73 -32.62
CA GLU A 316 -17.40 5.92 -33.95
C GLU A 316 -18.91 5.58 -33.88
N PRO A 317 -19.82 6.47 -34.31
CA PRO A 317 -21.23 6.14 -34.40
C PRO A 317 -21.39 5.10 -35.51
N ASP A 318 -21.42 3.83 -35.14
CA ASP A 318 -21.52 2.75 -36.12
C ASP A 318 -22.92 2.76 -36.74
N GLU A 319 -23.05 3.27 -37.98
CA GLU A 319 -24.31 3.29 -38.72
C GLU A 319 -24.77 1.88 -39.16
N LYS A 320 -23.97 0.83 -38.92
CA LYS A 320 -24.21 -0.53 -39.46
C LYS A 320 -24.71 -1.58 -38.47
N GLU A 321 -24.69 -1.33 -37.16
CA GLU A 321 -25.18 -2.29 -36.14
C GLU A 321 -26.60 -1.99 -35.67
N ARG A 322 -27.50 -1.66 -36.59
CA ARG A 322 -28.96 -1.83 -36.37
C ARG A 322 -29.42 -3.21 -36.84
N GLY A 323 -28.60 -4.23 -36.61
CA GLY A 323 -28.97 -5.63 -36.68
C GLY A 323 -29.46 -6.07 -35.32
N PHE A 324 -30.64 -6.66 -35.26
CA PHE A 324 -31.25 -7.18 -34.04
C PHE A 324 -30.42 -8.32 -33.46
N ASP A 325 -29.60 -8.04 -32.45
CA ASP A 325 -29.25 -8.98 -31.38
C ASP A 325 -29.43 -8.23 -30.04
N GLU A 326 -30.31 -8.74 -29.17
CA GLU A 326 -30.74 -8.08 -27.91
C GLU A 326 -29.70 -8.16 -26.77
N GLU A 327 -28.44 -8.53 -27.04
CA GLU A 327 -27.42 -8.81 -26.01
C GLU A 327 -26.12 -8.00 -26.14
N ASP A 328 -25.94 -7.14 -27.14
CA ASP A 328 -24.72 -6.32 -27.25
C ASP A 328 -24.78 -5.10 -26.31
N GLU A 329 -24.26 -5.28 -25.11
CA GLU A 329 -23.97 -4.20 -24.16
C GLU A 329 -23.00 -3.18 -24.81
N GLY A 330 -23.38 -1.89 -24.81
CA GLY A 330 -22.61 -0.85 -25.51
C GLY A 330 -21.15 -0.70 -25.01
N PRO A 331 -20.28 0.03 -25.74
CA PRO A 331 -18.83 0.09 -25.46
C PRO A 331 -18.44 0.47 -24.02
N LEU A 332 -19.22 1.36 -23.38
CA LEU A 332 -19.00 1.75 -21.98
C LEU A 332 -19.25 0.59 -21.02
N ALA A 333 -20.30 -0.20 -21.25
CA ALA A 333 -20.62 -1.37 -20.43
C ALA A 333 -19.51 -2.41 -20.55
N GLY A 334 -18.97 -2.65 -21.76
CA GLY A 334 -17.80 -3.52 -21.93
C GLY A 334 -16.55 -3.06 -21.17
N TYR A 335 -16.30 -1.74 -21.10
CA TYR A 335 -15.19 -1.18 -20.30
C TYR A 335 -15.41 -1.41 -18.79
N LEU A 336 -16.60 -1.08 -18.29
CA LEU A 336 -16.96 -1.26 -16.88
C LEU A 336 -16.99 -2.74 -16.49
N GLU A 337 -17.41 -3.62 -17.40
CA GLU A 337 -17.36 -5.07 -17.22
C GLU A 337 -15.94 -5.58 -17.05
N GLY A 338 -14.98 -5.04 -17.82
CA GLY A 338 -13.56 -5.33 -17.64
C GLY A 338 -13.06 -4.99 -16.24
N ILE A 339 -13.43 -3.81 -15.71
CA ILE A 339 -13.10 -3.41 -14.33
C ILE A 339 -13.78 -4.34 -13.33
N ARG A 340 -15.07 -4.63 -13.51
CA ARG A 340 -15.85 -5.53 -12.64
C ARG A 340 -15.23 -6.91 -12.55
N LYS A 341 -14.82 -7.49 -13.69
CA LYS A 341 -14.15 -8.79 -13.76
C LYS A 341 -12.83 -8.79 -12.97
N ILE A 342 -12.02 -7.74 -13.09
CA ILE A 342 -10.78 -7.63 -12.30
C ILE A 342 -11.08 -7.60 -10.80
N LEU A 343 -12.04 -6.78 -10.38
CA LEU A 343 -12.42 -6.65 -8.97
C LEU A 343 -13.01 -7.96 -8.42
N ALA A 344 -13.84 -8.65 -9.19
CA ALA A 344 -14.42 -9.94 -8.81
C ALA A 344 -13.35 -11.02 -8.65
N THR A 345 -12.40 -11.12 -9.59
CA THR A 345 -11.26 -12.05 -9.49
C THR A 345 -10.43 -11.78 -8.25
N ARG A 346 -10.17 -10.50 -7.92
CA ARG A 346 -9.44 -10.13 -6.71
C ARG A 346 -10.16 -10.51 -5.44
N ARG A 347 -11.48 -10.31 -5.39
CA ARG A 347 -12.29 -10.69 -4.23
C ARG A 347 -12.14 -12.18 -3.94
N ILE A 348 -12.29 -13.03 -4.95
CA ILE A 348 -12.13 -14.49 -4.83
C ILE A 348 -10.72 -14.85 -4.36
N MET A 349 -9.69 -14.21 -4.92
CA MET A 349 -8.29 -14.44 -4.53
C MET A 349 -8.02 -14.07 -3.06
N LEU A 350 -8.63 -13.00 -2.56
CA LEU A 350 -8.48 -12.55 -1.18
C LEU A 350 -9.28 -13.43 -0.21
N GLU A 351 -10.52 -13.79 -0.55
CA GLU A 351 -11.38 -14.69 0.26
C GLU A 351 -10.73 -16.06 0.47
N ASN A 352 -10.24 -16.71 -0.60
CA ASN A 352 -9.55 -18.00 -0.51
C ASN A 352 -8.27 -17.96 0.35
N ARG A 353 -7.72 -16.77 0.60
CA ARG A 353 -6.49 -16.58 1.37
C ARG A 353 -6.73 -16.29 2.83
N GLU A 354 -7.83 -15.63 3.19
CA GLU A 354 -8.21 -15.47 4.61
C GLU A 354 -8.31 -16.84 5.30
N GLU A 355 -8.69 -17.89 4.57
CA GLU A 355 -8.70 -19.28 5.04
C GLU A 355 -7.30 -19.91 5.20
N SER A 356 -6.23 -19.33 4.64
CA SER A 356 -4.88 -19.90 4.52
C SER A 356 -3.72 -18.99 5.00
N GLU A 357 -3.92 -18.17 6.05
CA GLU A 357 -2.95 -17.21 6.65
C GLU A 357 -2.86 -15.83 5.95
N GLY A 358 -3.79 -14.93 6.28
CA GLY A 358 -3.54 -13.66 7.01
C GLY A 358 -2.62 -12.57 6.45
N LYS A 359 -2.07 -12.67 5.25
CA LYS A 359 -1.20 -11.61 4.69
C LYS A 359 -1.93 -10.85 3.57
N GLY A 360 -1.80 -9.52 3.49
CA GLY A 360 -2.11 -8.80 2.25
C GLY A 360 -1.18 -9.26 1.12
N ASP A 361 -1.59 -9.20 -0.15
CA ASP A 361 -0.68 -9.56 -1.25
C ASP A 361 0.08 -8.33 -1.75
N PRO A 362 1.42 -8.26 -1.61
CA PRO A 362 2.23 -7.27 -2.31
C PRO A 362 2.32 -7.51 -3.82
N THR A 363 1.74 -8.60 -4.37
CA THR A 363 1.84 -8.94 -5.81
C THR A 363 0.73 -8.36 -6.69
N LEU A 364 -0.43 -8.01 -6.14
CA LEU A 364 -1.49 -7.40 -6.95
C LEU A 364 -1.20 -5.91 -7.16
N PRO A 365 -1.25 -5.40 -8.40
CA PRO A 365 -1.05 -4.00 -8.65
C PRO A 365 -2.17 -3.16 -8.04
N PHE A 366 -1.86 -2.06 -7.38
CA PHE A 366 -2.86 -1.11 -6.92
C PHE A 366 -3.58 -0.45 -8.11
N LEU A 367 -4.91 -0.37 -8.07
CA LEU A 367 -5.71 0.22 -9.15
C LEU A 367 -6.16 1.62 -8.77
N LEU A 368 -5.74 2.63 -9.54
CA LEU A 368 -6.29 3.97 -9.42
C LEU A 368 -7.22 4.23 -10.61
N VAL A 369 -8.50 4.43 -10.34
CA VAL A 369 -9.53 4.72 -11.36
C VAL A 369 -9.86 6.20 -11.29
N VAL A 370 -9.67 6.93 -12.39
CA VAL A 370 -10.08 8.33 -12.51
C VAL A 370 -11.30 8.42 -13.40
N VAL A 371 -12.37 8.97 -12.85
CA VAL A 371 -13.64 9.18 -13.53
C VAL A 371 -13.84 10.69 -13.72
N ASP A 372 -13.76 11.14 -14.95
CA ASP A 372 -13.90 12.53 -15.32
C ASP A 372 -15.35 12.86 -15.71
N LEU A 373 -16.02 13.57 -14.80
CA LEU A 373 -17.42 14.01 -14.93
C LEU A 373 -17.52 15.54 -15.18
N MET A 374 -16.40 16.20 -15.55
CA MET A 374 -16.33 17.66 -15.70
C MET A 374 -17.17 18.21 -16.85
N ASP A 375 -17.06 17.60 -18.05
CA ASP A 375 -17.62 18.13 -19.29
C ASP A 375 -18.99 17.52 -19.69
N ALA A 376 -19.35 16.32 -19.22
CA ALA A 376 -20.45 15.56 -19.83
C ALA A 376 -21.43 14.85 -18.88
N ALA A 377 -21.26 14.93 -17.56
CA ALA A 377 -22.08 14.11 -16.65
C ALA A 377 -23.37 14.79 -16.16
N TYR A 378 -23.49 16.13 -16.23
CA TYR A 378 -24.62 16.83 -15.59
C TYR A 378 -25.38 17.81 -16.48
N SER A 379 -24.84 18.18 -17.64
CA SER A 379 -25.49 19.07 -18.61
C SER A 379 -26.42 18.32 -19.56
N ASP A 380 -26.16 17.03 -19.80
CA ASP A 380 -26.92 16.17 -20.70
C ASP A 380 -27.42 14.93 -19.94
N LYS A 381 -28.75 14.78 -19.84
CA LYS A 381 -29.37 13.61 -19.18
C LYS A 381 -29.27 12.34 -20.02
N ASP A 382 -29.03 12.49 -21.33
CA ASP A 382 -28.87 11.38 -22.26
C ASP A 382 -27.39 10.91 -22.32
N SER A 383 -26.49 11.56 -21.58
CA SER A 383 -25.10 11.15 -21.44
C SER A 383 -25.02 9.81 -20.70
N PRO A 384 -24.26 8.83 -21.21
CA PRO A 384 -24.11 7.53 -20.54
C PRO A 384 -23.27 7.64 -19.25
N LEU A 385 -22.65 8.79 -18.98
CA LEU A 385 -21.97 9.08 -17.71
C LEU A 385 -22.89 9.67 -16.63
N TYR A 386 -24.14 10.01 -16.96
CA TYR A 386 -25.07 10.68 -16.02
C TYR A 386 -25.43 9.81 -14.81
N ASP A 387 -25.64 8.51 -15.02
CA ASP A 387 -26.07 7.55 -13.98
C ASP A 387 -24.96 6.56 -13.60
N LEU A 388 -23.69 6.96 -13.79
CA LEU A 388 -22.54 6.09 -13.56
C LEU A 388 -22.41 5.66 -12.08
N GLU A 389 -22.99 6.41 -11.14
CA GLU A 389 -23.04 6.03 -9.72
C GLU A 389 -23.84 4.74 -9.47
N SER A 390 -24.81 4.42 -10.34
CA SER A 390 -25.63 3.21 -10.23
C SER A 390 -24.95 1.95 -10.80
N ASP A 391 -23.85 2.13 -11.54
CA ASP A 391 -23.13 1.01 -12.15
C ASP A 391 -22.46 0.13 -11.09
N ALA A 392 -22.54 -1.18 -11.28
CA ALA A 392 -22.03 -2.15 -10.33
C ALA A 392 -20.51 -2.04 -10.13
N ALA A 393 -19.73 -1.75 -11.17
CA ALA A 393 -18.27 -1.63 -11.05
C ALA A 393 -17.91 -0.41 -10.19
N VAL A 394 -18.60 0.72 -10.38
CA VAL A 394 -18.37 1.95 -9.63
C VAL A 394 -18.85 1.81 -8.18
N ALA A 395 -19.99 1.17 -7.95
CA ALA A 395 -20.46 0.87 -6.59
C ALA A 395 -19.45 0.01 -5.81
N ILE A 396 -18.90 -1.04 -6.43
CA ILE A 396 -17.86 -1.88 -5.81
C ILE A 396 -16.60 -1.05 -5.50
N LEU A 397 -16.17 -0.16 -6.40
CA LEU A 397 -15.01 0.71 -6.15
C LEU A 397 -15.24 1.65 -4.96
N ILE A 398 -16.44 2.23 -4.85
CA ILE A 398 -16.80 3.13 -3.77
C ILE A 398 -16.91 2.38 -2.43
N GLU A 399 -17.57 1.23 -2.40
CA GLU A 399 -17.85 0.51 -1.14
C GLU A 399 -16.70 -0.39 -0.69
N GLN A 400 -16.04 -1.10 -1.61
CA GLN A 400 -15.08 -2.18 -1.33
C GLN A 400 -13.69 -1.93 -1.92
N GLY A 401 -13.45 -0.79 -2.58
CA GLY A 401 -12.18 -0.49 -3.25
C GLY A 401 -10.97 -0.67 -2.35
N GLN A 402 -11.03 -0.17 -1.11
CA GLN A 402 -9.94 -0.29 -0.13
C GLN A 402 -9.49 -1.74 0.08
N ALA A 403 -10.44 -2.66 0.31
CA ALA A 403 -10.15 -4.08 0.53
C ALA A 403 -9.59 -4.77 -0.72
N LEU A 404 -10.04 -4.34 -1.91
CA LEU A 404 -9.62 -4.90 -3.20
C LEU A 404 -8.32 -4.27 -3.75
N GLY A 405 -7.68 -3.36 -3.00
CA GLY A 405 -6.49 -2.65 -3.44
C GLY A 405 -6.76 -1.73 -4.62
N ALA A 406 -7.90 -1.04 -4.60
CA ALA A 406 -8.34 -0.09 -5.62
C ALA A 406 -8.82 1.22 -4.98
N ALA A 407 -8.63 2.33 -5.70
CA ALA A 407 -9.18 3.63 -5.34
C ALA A 407 -9.80 4.30 -6.57
N VAL A 408 -10.82 5.13 -6.34
CA VAL A 408 -11.54 5.90 -7.34
C VAL A 408 -11.49 7.39 -7.04
N VAL A 409 -11.22 8.19 -8.07
CA VAL A 409 -11.19 9.65 -8.02
C VAL A 409 -12.18 10.20 -9.03
N PHE A 410 -13.19 10.93 -8.56
CA PHE A 410 -14.19 11.60 -9.39
C PHE A 410 -13.84 13.06 -9.59
N LEU A 411 -13.83 13.54 -10.84
CA LEU A 411 -13.64 14.96 -11.15
C LEU A 411 -15.00 15.59 -11.46
N VAL A 412 -15.38 16.60 -10.69
CA VAL A 412 -16.70 17.25 -10.82
C VAL A 412 -16.59 18.77 -10.80
N PRO A 413 -17.50 19.51 -11.46
CA PRO A 413 -17.41 20.96 -11.54
C PRO A 413 -17.68 21.68 -10.21
N GLU A 414 -18.43 21.03 -9.30
CA GLU A 414 -18.78 21.61 -8.01
C GLU A 414 -18.99 20.53 -6.95
N ARG A 415 -18.81 20.90 -5.67
CA ARG A 415 -18.85 19.97 -4.54
C ARG A 415 -20.17 19.21 -4.42
N GLY A 416 -21.30 19.84 -4.78
CA GLY A 416 -22.63 19.23 -4.71
C GLY A 416 -22.86 18.10 -5.72
N LYS A 417 -21.92 17.89 -6.65
CA LYS A 417 -21.94 16.84 -7.67
C LYS A 417 -21.04 15.66 -7.33
N VAL A 418 -20.28 15.71 -6.24
CA VAL A 418 -19.48 14.57 -5.83
C VAL A 418 -20.42 13.39 -5.48
N PRO A 419 -20.15 12.17 -5.98
CA PRO A 419 -20.94 11.00 -5.65
C PRO A 419 -21.10 10.79 -4.15
N SER A 420 -22.32 10.41 -3.74
CA SER A 420 -22.71 10.37 -2.33
C SER A 420 -21.91 9.39 -1.47
N GLY A 421 -21.37 8.33 -2.08
CA GLY A 421 -20.53 7.35 -1.39
C GLY A 421 -19.05 7.72 -1.25
N CYS A 422 -18.61 8.89 -1.75
CA CYS A 422 -17.22 9.32 -1.57
C CYS A 422 -16.92 9.65 -0.10
N ASN A 423 -15.82 9.09 0.42
CA ASN A 423 -15.39 9.31 1.81
C ASN A 423 -14.78 10.69 2.03
N SER A 424 -14.31 11.33 0.95
CA SER A 424 -13.56 12.57 1.03
C SER A 424 -13.74 13.46 -0.20
N VAL A 425 -13.54 14.77 -0.02
CA VAL A 425 -13.63 15.77 -1.09
C VAL A 425 -12.46 16.75 -1.02
N ILE A 426 -11.87 17.04 -2.17
CA ILE A 426 -10.94 18.15 -2.39
C ILE A 426 -11.64 19.21 -3.22
N GLU A 427 -11.75 20.42 -2.69
CA GLU A 427 -12.17 21.58 -3.47
C GLU A 427 -10.94 22.36 -3.92
N VAL A 428 -10.88 22.68 -5.23
CA VAL A 428 -9.78 23.41 -5.84
C VAL A 428 -10.27 24.75 -6.37
N GLN A 429 -9.60 25.83 -5.98
CA GLN A 429 -9.98 27.18 -6.41
C GLN A 429 -8.75 28.03 -6.70
N LYS A 430 -8.81 28.83 -7.77
CA LYS A 430 -7.86 29.91 -8.02
C LYS A 430 -8.25 31.11 -7.17
N THR A 431 -7.35 31.58 -6.32
CA THR A 431 -7.59 32.78 -5.52
C THR A 431 -6.45 33.79 -5.73
N THR A 432 -6.81 35.07 -5.69
CA THR A 432 -5.83 36.15 -5.65
C THR A 432 -5.40 36.34 -4.19
N PRO A 433 -4.10 36.38 -3.87
CA PRO A 433 -3.65 36.60 -2.50
C PRO A 433 -4.24 37.89 -1.93
N ALA A 434 -4.79 37.84 -0.71
CA ALA A 434 -5.31 38.99 0.02
C ALA A 434 -4.17 39.91 0.50
N THR A 435 -3.40 40.48 -0.42
CA THR A 435 -2.46 41.55 -0.10
C THR A 435 -3.12 42.87 -0.46
N ASN A 436 -3.09 43.85 0.46
CA ASN A 436 -3.65 45.19 0.29
C ASN A 436 -2.95 46.04 -0.80
N VAL A 437 -2.18 45.40 -1.69
CA VAL A 437 -1.41 46.05 -2.74
C VAL A 437 -2.05 45.69 -4.08
N ARG A 438 -2.87 46.61 -4.59
CA ARG A 438 -3.37 46.56 -5.97
C ARG A 438 -2.25 46.92 -6.94
N THR A 439 -1.37 45.97 -7.25
CA THR A 439 -0.47 46.08 -8.41
C THR A 439 -0.99 45.14 -9.49
N GLY A 440 -1.29 45.68 -10.67
CA GLY A 440 -1.69 44.88 -11.83
C GLY A 440 -0.63 43.84 -12.14
N GLY A 441 -1.03 42.56 -12.14
CA GLY A 441 -0.14 41.41 -12.41
C GLY A 441 0.00 40.39 -11.28
N GLN A 442 -0.87 40.38 -10.26
CA GLN A 442 -0.88 39.28 -9.29
C GLN A 442 -1.24 37.96 -9.99
N LEU A 443 -0.30 37.01 -9.99
CA LEU A 443 -0.56 35.64 -10.39
C LEU A 443 -1.59 35.02 -9.43
N GLU A 444 -2.70 34.56 -10.00
CA GLU A 444 -3.65 33.71 -9.28
C GLU A 444 -2.92 32.45 -8.79
N LYS A 445 -3.10 32.12 -7.52
CA LYS A 445 -2.55 30.90 -6.93
C LYS A 445 -3.65 29.87 -6.79
N LEU A 446 -3.33 28.63 -7.13
CA LEU A 446 -4.22 27.51 -6.92
C LEU A 446 -4.18 27.11 -5.45
N HIS A 447 -5.35 26.97 -4.83
CA HIS A 447 -5.47 26.49 -3.45
C HIS A 447 -6.36 25.26 -3.42
N PHE A 448 -6.10 24.37 -2.47
CA PHE A 448 -6.94 23.20 -2.22
C PHE A 448 -7.53 23.27 -0.81
N ARG A 449 -8.70 22.64 -0.66
CA ARG A 449 -9.35 22.37 0.62
C ARG A 449 -9.79 20.91 0.66
N TYR A 450 -9.14 20.11 1.49
CA TYR A 450 -9.50 18.73 1.75
C TYR A 450 -10.45 18.63 2.94
N ALA A 451 -11.47 17.78 2.84
CA ALA A 451 -12.36 17.43 3.94
C ALA A 451 -12.91 16.00 3.79
N GLU A 452 -12.94 15.24 4.89
CA GLU A 452 -13.62 13.93 4.93
C GLU A 452 -15.07 14.06 5.41
N VAL A 453 -15.88 13.09 5.00
CA VAL A 453 -17.26 12.95 5.45
C VAL A 453 -17.28 12.49 6.91
N GLY A 454 -17.94 13.25 7.77
CA GLY A 454 -18.07 12.94 9.19
C GLY A 454 -17.95 14.17 10.09
N VAL A 455 -18.05 13.96 11.41
CA VAL A 455 -17.80 14.95 12.45
C VAL A 455 -16.37 14.82 12.97
N ASN A 456 -15.70 15.94 13.26
CA ASN A 456 -14.29 15.99 13.71
C ASN A 456 -13.28 15.31 12.77
N THR A 457 -13.53 15.39 11.46
CA THR A 457 -12.68 14.83 10.42
C THR A 457 -11.46 15.68 10.09
N PHE A 458 -10.47 15.07 9.43
CA PHE A 458 -9.29 15.78 8.94
C PHE A 458 -9.69 16.86 7.93
N ARG A 459 -9.07 18.03 8.07
CA ARG A 459 -9.24 19.16 7.15
C ARG A 459 -7.90 19.78 6.86
N TYR A 460 -7.55 19.84 5.58
CA TYR A 460 -6.34 20.51 5.13
C TYR A 460 -6.70 21.66 4.20
N VAL A 461 -5.95 22.74 4.33
CA VAL A 461 -6.01 23.90 3.43
C VAL A 461 -4.58 24.29 3.10
N GLY A 462 -4.34 24.56 1.83
CA GLY A 462 -3.00 24.90 1.37
C GLY A 462 -2.94 25.43 -0.05
N GLU A 463 -1.73 25.75 -0.47
CA GLU A 463 -1.39 26.07 -1.86
C GLU A 463 -1.27 24.75 -2.63
N ALA A 464 -2.04 24.60 -3.68
CA ALA A 464 -2.10 23.40 -4.50
C ALA A 464 -0.96 23.38 -5.51
N ASP A 465 -0.42 22.20 -5.80
CA ASP A 465 0.46 22.04 -6.95
C ASP A 465 -0.34 22.13 -8.25
N SER A 466 0.26 22.66 -9.31
CA SER A 466 -0.37 22.77 -10.61
C SER A 466 0.55 22.39 -11.76
N VAL A 467 -0.02 21.80 -12.79
CA VAL A 467 0.60 21.58 -14.09
C VAL A 467 -0.32 22.16 -15.16
N THR A 468 0.00 23.37 -15.61
CA THR A 468 -0.87 24.15 -16.50
C THR A 468 -1.13 23.47 -17.83
N TYR A 469 -0.08 22.95 -18.47
CA TYR A 469 -0.14 22.47 -19.85
C TYR A 469 -0.09 20.93 -19.92
N PRO A 470 -1.04 20.28 -20.63
CA PRO A 470 -1.02 18.83 -20.87
C PRO A 470 0.27 18.32 -21.52
N GLN A 471 0.93 19.15 -22.33
CA GLN A 471 2.16 18.79 -23.05
C GLN A 471 3.32 18.40 -22.11
N HIS A 472 3.35 18.94 -20.88
CA HIS A 472 4.32 18.51 -19.88
C HIS A 472 4.07 17.05 -19.45
N MET A 473 2.81 16.65 -19.33
CA MET A 473 2.44 15.26 -19.05
C MET A 473 2.75 14.36 -20.23
N GLU A 474 2.49 14.80 -21.47
CA GLU A 474 2.83 14.05 -22.68
C GLU A 474 4.34 13.78 -22.76
N THR A 475 5.16 14.81 -22.51
CA THR A 475 6.62 14.67 -22.50
C THR A 475 7.07 13.68 -21.42
N MET A 476 6.53 13.78 -20.21
CA MET A 476 6.84 12.87 -19.12
C MET A 476 6.39 11.42 -19.44
N ALA A 477 5.20 11.24 -19.98
CA ALA A 477 4.67 9.93 -20.37
C ALA A 477 5.56 9.28 -21.44
N HIS A 478 5.97 10.05 -22.45
CA HIS A 478 6.89 9.61 -23.50
C HIS A 478 8.24 9.16 -22.94
N GLU A 479 8.78 9.89 -21.96
CA GLU A 479 10.03 9.51 -21.29
C GLU A 479 9.86 8.25 -20.43
N LEU A 480 8.78 8.17 -19.65
CA LEU A 480 8.46 6.99 -18.82
C LEU A 480 8.24 5.72 -19.65
N ALA A 481 7.65 5.83 -20.84
CA ALA A 481 7.38 4.72 -21.75
C ALA A 481 8.64 3.95 -22.18
N GLN A 482 9.80 4.60 -22.12
CA GLN A 482 11.07 3.99 -22.51
C GLN A 482 11.64 3.07 -21.42
N PHE A 483 11.16 3.19 -20.18
CA PHE A 483 11.67 2.44 -19.04
C PHE A 483 10.78 1.24 -18.69
N ASP A 484 11.40 0.22 -18.11
CA ASP A 484 10.70 -0.89 -17.46
C ASP A 484 11.50 -1.32 -16.23
N VAL A 485 10.83 -1.92 -15.25
CA VAL A 485 11.51 -2.44 -14.06
C VAL A 485 12.10 -3.81 -14.42
N ARG A 486 13.38 -4.03 -14.07
CA ARG A 486 13.99 -5.34 -14.26
C ARG A 486 13.32 -6.35 -13.34
N ARG A 487 12.80 -7.42 -13.97
CA ARG A 487 12.19 -8.55 -13.28
C ARG A 487 13.27 -9.58 -12.94
N GLY A 488 13.25 -10.09 -11.70
CA GLY A 488 13.94 -11.34 -11.38
C GLY A 488 13.32 -12.50 -12.16
N ALA A 489 14.00 -13.65 -12.23
CA ALA A 489 13.41 -14.84 -12.83
C ALA A 489 12.12 -15.21 -12.07
N GLY A 490 10.95 -15.02 -12.70
CA GLY A 490 9.63 -15.24 -12.09
C GLY A 490 8.89 -13.99 -11.61
N ALA A 491 9.51 -12.81 -11.56
CA ALA A 491 8.82 -11.58 -11.16
C ALA A 491 7.82 -11.16 -12.26
N GLY A 492 6.52 -11.25 -11.98
CA GLY A 492 5.45 -11.03 -12.94
C GLY A 492 4.88 -12.31 -13.58
N LEU A 493 5.14 -13.47 -12.96
CA LEU A 493 4.20 -14.59 -13.03
C LEU A 493 3.11 -14.32 -11.98
N ASP A 494 1.87 -14.57 -12.33
CA ASP A 494 0.78 -14.57 -11.36
C ASP A 494 1.06 -15.62 -10.26
N SER A 495 0.68 -15.31 -9.03
CA SER A 495 0.86 -16.21 -7.89
C SER A 495 0.09 -17.52 -8.05
N SER A 496 -1.02 -17.47 -8.79
CA SER A 496 -1.82 -18.61 -9.23
C SER A 496 -2.52 -18.30 -10.55
N VAL A 497 -2.86 -19.34 -11.31
CA VAL A 497 -3.62 -19.21 -12.57
C VAL A 497 -4.77 -20.21 -12.52
N PRO A 498 -6.04 -19.78 -12.66
CA PRO A 498 -7.16 -20.70 -12.71
C PRO A 498 -7.00 -21.75 -13.81
N PHE A 499 -7.44 -22.98 -13.56
CA PHE A 499 -7.24 -24.09 -14.50
C PHE A 499 -7.87 -23.82 -15.88
N LEU A 500 -9.08 -23.25 -15.92
CA LEU A 500 -9.76 -22.90 -17.16
C LEU A 500 -8.97 -21.87 -17.97
N ASP A 501 -8.43 -20.85 -17.31
CA ASP A 501 -7.57 -19.83 -17.95
C ASP A 501 -6.27 -20.42 -18.48
N LEU A 502 -5.60 -21.29 -17.71
CA LEU A 502 -4.39 -21.99 -18.16
C LEU A 502 -4.64 -22.82 -19.43
N TYR A 503 -5.84 -23.38 -19.56
CA TYR A 503 -6.27 -24.16 -20.71
C TYR A 503 -6.97 -23.35 -21.81
N ASN A 504 -7.18 -22.04 -21.59
CA ASN A 504 -7.90 -21.10 -22.46
C ASN A 504 -9.37 -21.48 -22.71
N TYR A 505 -10.11 -21.79 -21.64
CA TYR A 505 -11.57 -21.95 -21.70
C TYR A 505 -12.29 -20.85 -20.92
N PRO A 506 -13.32 -20.21 -21.50
CA PRO A 506 -14.12 -19.21 -20.80
C PRO A 506 -15.15 -19.85 -19.85
N SER A 507 -15.52 -21.12 -20.05
CA SER A 507 -16.51 -21.81 -19.20
C SER A 507 -16.28 -23.32 -19.12
N LEU A 508 -16.86 -23.95 -18.08
CA LEU A 508 -16.85 -25.40 -17.92
C LEU A 508 -17.63 -26.12 -19.05
N HIS A 509 -18.68 -25.48 -19.58
CA HIS A 509 -19.49 -26.06 -20.65
C HIS A 509 -18.69 -26.23 -21.94
N GLU A 510 -17.91 -25.22 -22.32
CA GLU A 510 -17.02 -25.30 -23.48
C GLU A 510 -15.91 -26.34 -23.30
N LEU A 511 -15.34 -26.44 -22.11
CA LEU A 511 -14.41 -27.51 -21.78
C LEU A 511 -15.05 -28.88 -22.02
N GLN A 512 -16.24 -29.14 -21.47
CA GLN A 512 -16.93 -30.44 -21.62
C GLN A 512 -17.20 -30.79 -23.09
N ALA A 513 -17.60 -29.82 -23.90
CA ALA A 513 -17.82 -30.03 -25.34
C ALA A 513 -16.52 -30.41 -26.07
N ASP A 514 -15.41 -29.73 -25.77
CA ASP A 514 -14.11 -29.98 -26.41
C ASP A 514 -13.43 -31.25 -25.89
N VAL A 515 -13.69 -31.70 -24.65
CA VAL A 515 -13.15 -32.97 -24.13
C VAL A 515 -13.53 -34.15 -25.04
N VAL A 516 -14.78 -34.21 -25.50
CA VAL A 516 -15.24 -35.30 -26.38
C VAL A 516 -14.46 -35.32 -27.70
N GLU A 517 -14.21 -34.14 -28.28
CA GLU A 517 -13.42 -34.02 -29.51
C GLU A 517 -11.95 -34.38 -29.27
N LYS A 518 -11.35 -33.91 -28.18
CA LYS A 518 -9.97 -34.24 -27.79
C LYS A 518 -9.77 -35.73 -27.56
N TRP A 519 -10.68 -36.39 -26.84
CA TRP A 519 -10.64 -37.82 -26.61
C TRP A 519 -10.69 -38.60 -27.92
N SER A 520 -11.65 -38.27 -28.80
CA SER A 520 -11.73 -38.85 -30.14
C SER A 520 -10.40 -38.70 -30.90
N LYS A 521 -9.85 -37.49 -30.98
CA LYS A 521 -8.53 -37.23 -31.61
C LYS A 521 -7.41 -38.04 -30.95
N SER A 522 -7.37 -38.16 -29.63
CA SER A 522 -6.30 -38.84 -28.90
C SER A 522 -6.21 -40.35 -29.22
N THR A 523 -7.31 -40.96 -29.62
CA THR A 523 -7.36 -42.38 -30.02
C THR A 523 -6.81 -42.63 -31.43
N GLU A 524 -6.74 -41.60 -32.27
CA GLU A 524 -6.34 -41.74 -33.66
C GLU A 524 -4.82 -41.96 -33.82
N PRO A 525 -4.38 -42.88 -34.70
CA PRO A 525 -2.97 -43.17 -34.92
C PRO A 525 -2.12 -41.95 -35.33
N ARG A 526 -2.68 -40.99 -36.06
CA ARG A 526 -1.95 -39.78 -36.50
C ARG A 526 -1.59 -38.84 -35.33
N PHE A 527 -2.33 -38.91 -34.24
CA PHE A 527 -2.11 -38.12 -33.03
C PHE A 527 -1.39 -38.89 -31.93
N ALA A 528 -0.96 -40.14 -32.20
CA ALA A 528 -0.15 -40.94 -31.29
C ALA A 528 1.18 -40.22 -30.99
N ASN A 529 1.22 -39.52 -29.86
CA ASN A 529 2.37 -38.74 -29.41
C ASN A 529 2.63 -39.06 -27.92
N TRP A 530 3.78 -38.61 -27.43
CA TRP A 530 4.07 -38.58 -25.99
C TRP A 530 3.09 -37.67 -25.25
N LEU A 531 2.76 -38.05 -24.01
CA LEU A 531 1.87 -37.29 -23.13
C LEU A 531 2.38 -35.89 -22.87
N ARG A 532 1.45 -34.96 -22.71
CA ARG A 532 1.72 -33.55 -22.42
C ARG A 532 0.75 -33.03 -21.38
N SER A 533 1.21 -32.15 -20.51
CA SER A 533 0.35 -31.42 -19.59
C SER A 533 0.86 -30.00 -19.37
N LYS A 534 -0.05 -29.03 -19.28
CA LYS A 534 0.29 -27.65 -18.93
C LYS A 534 0.40 -27.57 -17.41
N ILE A 535 1.50 -27.01 -16.91
CA ILE A 535 1.78 -26.93 -15.47
C ILE A 535 1.75 -25.50 -14.90
N GLY A 536 1.57 -24.50 -15.76
CA GLY A 536 1.53 -23.09 -15.37
C GLY A 536 1.93 -22.16 -16.51
N LEU A 537 2.13 -20.89 -16.19
CA LEU A 537 2.59 -19.88 -17.14
C LEU A 537 4.07 -19.55 -16.93
N MET A 538 4.75 -19.22 -18.02
CA MET A 538 6.07 -18.59 -18.05
C MET A 538 5.90 -17.09 -18.32
N SER A 539 6.97 -16.33 -18.08
CA SER A 539 7.02 -14.89 -18.36
C SER A 539 6.43 -14.56 -19.74
N GLY A 540 5.49 -13.60 -19.78
CA GLY A 540 4.75 -13.22 -20.97
C GLY A 540 3.57 -14.15 -21.30
N ASN A 541 2.90 -14.67 -20.27
CA ASN A 541 1.68 -15.51 -20.36
C ASN A 541 1.81 -16.72 -21.28
N LYS A 542 3.02 -17.27 -21.45
CA LYS A 542 3.25 -18.46 -22.28
C LYS A 542 3.06 -19.72 -21.45
N PRO A 543 2.16 -20.65 -21.82
CA PRO A 543 1.96 -21.86 -21.03
C PRO A 543 3.22 -22.75 -21.03
N ARG A 544 3.69 -23.12 -19.84
CA ARG A 544 4.71 -24.16 -19.67
C ARG A 544 4.05 -25.51 -19.80
N THR A 545 4.33 -26.19 -20.90
CA THR A 545 3.91 -27.58 -21.13
C THR A 545 5.05 -28.53 -20.83
N LEU A 546 4.83 -29.53 -19.98
CA LEU A 546 5.70 -30.69 -19.84
C LEU A 546 5.37 -31.72 -20.92
N VAL A 547 6.40 -32.27 -21.56
CA VAL A 547 6.29 -33.34 -22.54
C VAL A 547 7.07 -34.55 -22.07
N PHE A 548 6.34 -35.63 -21.75
CA PHE A 548 6.88 -36.87 -21.18
C PHE A 548 7.56 -37.73 -22.24
N SER A 549 8.69 -37.25 -22.76
CA SER A 549 9.50 -37.88 -23.79
C SER A 549 10.98 -37.81 -23.45
N ALA A 550 11.70 -38.89 -23.69
CA ALA A 550 13.15 -38.97 -23.48
C ALA A 550 13.96 -37.93 -24.28
N LYS A 551 13.38 -37.35 -25.33
CA LYS A 551 14.01 -36.31 -26.16
C LYS A 551 13.72 -34.87 -25.71
N ARG A 552 12.80 -34.66 -24.75
CA ARG A 552 12.37 -33.33 -24.27
C ARG A 552 12.53 -33.23 -22.75
N ASP A 553 11.45 -33.34 -21.99
CA ASP A 553 11.46 -33.09 -20.55
C ASP A 553 11.73 -34.37 -19.72
N GLY A 554 11.96 -35.52 -20.38
CA GLY A 554 12.17 -36.82 -19.73
C GLY A 554 10.89 -37.66 -19.70
N VAL A 555 11.03 -38.95 -19.36
CA VAL A 555 9.88 -39.88 -19.20
C VAL A 555 9.50 -40.11 -17.74
N HIS A 556 10.35 -39.68 -16.81
CA HIS A 556 10.16 -39.69 -15.36
C HIS A 556 10.54 -38.31 -14.83
N GLY A 557 9.94 -37.90 -13.71
CA GLY A 557 10.21 -36.61 -13.08
C GLY A 557 10.14 -36.71 -11.55
N MET A 558 10.78 -35.75 -10.88
CA MET A 558 10.70 -35.58 -9.43
C MET A 558 10.17 -34.17 -9.15
N VAL A 559 9.15 -34.08 -8.30
CA VAL A 559 8.61 -32.81 -7.82
C VAL A 559 9.04 -32.66 -6.36
N ALA A 560 9.67 -31.54 -6.03
CA ALA A 560 10.14 -31.24 -4.68
C ALA A 560 9.67 -29.84 -4.27
N GLY A 561 9.24 -29.70 -3.02
CA GLY A 561 8.75 -28.46 -2.44
C GLY A 561 8.47 -28.64 -0.95
N SER A 562 8.57 -27.56 -0.17
CA SER A 562 8.19 -27.56 1.24
C SER A 562 6.67 -27.67 1.39
N THR A 563 6.19 -28.04 2.57
CA THR A 563 4.75 -27.94 2.90
C THR A 563 4.24 -26.54 2.59
N GLY A 564 3.06 -26.43 1.98
CA GLY A 564 2.48 -25.16 1.52
C GLY A 564 3.01 -24.63 0.19
N SER A 565 3.98 -25.29 -0.46
CA SER A 565 4.53 -24.80 -1.74
C SER A 565 3.67 -25.13 -2.98
N GLY A 566 2.48 -25.71 -2.81
CA GLY A 566 1.59 -26.09 -3.91
C GLY A 566 1.97 -27.39 -4.65
N LYS A 567 2.77 -28.29 -4.05
CA LYS A 567 3.14 -29.59 -4.67
C LYS A 567 1.90 -30.41 -5.07
N SER A 568 0.97 -30.61 -4.13
CA SER A 568 -0.23 -31.41 -4.38
C SER A 568 -1.14 -30.76 -5.42
N GLU A 569 -1.29 -29.43 -5.38
CA GLU A 569 -2.05 -28.65 -6.36
C GLU A 569 -1.49 -28.77 -7.79
N LEU A 570 -0.17 -28.80 -7.91
CA LEU A 570 0.51 -29.06 -9.19
C LEU A 570 0.21 -30.46 -9.72
N LEU A 571 0.18 -31.48 -8.85
CA LEU A 571 -0.15 -32.86 -9.23
C LEU A 571 -1.61 -32.99 -9.67
N ILE A 572 -2.54 -32.41 -8.91
CA ILE A 572 -3.98 -32.33 -9.24
C ILE A 572 -4.16 -31.66 -10.60
N SER A 573 -3.55 -30.49 -10.80
CA SER A 573 -3.61 -29.76 -12.08
C SER A 573 -3.08 -30.59 -13.25
N MET A 574 -1.99 -31.34 -13.03
CA MET A 574 -1.40 -32.17 -14.05
C MET A 574 -2.27 -33.38 -14.42
N ILE A 575 -2.88 -34.04 -13.42
CA ILE A 575 -3.82 -35.16 -13.60
C ILE A 575 -5.05 -34.68 -14.37
N THR A 576 -5.71 -33.62 -13.88
CA THR A 576 -6.89 -33.01 -14.52
C THR A 576 -6.58 -32.61 -15.95
N GLY A 577 -5.45 -31.93 -16.17
CA GLY A 577 -4.99 -31.49 -17.48
C GLY A 577 -4.78 -32.62 -18.50
N MET A 578 -4.35 -33.79 -18.03
CA MET A 578 -4.22 -34.97 -18.88
C MET A 578 -5.55 -35.71 -19.08
N ALA A 579 -6.38 -35.84 -18.05
CA ALA A 579 -7.69 -36.49 -18.11
C ALA A 579 -8.63 -35.80 -19.12
N VAL A 580 -8.61 -34.46 -19.17
CA VAL A 580 -9.39 -33.69 -20.17
C VAL A 580 -8.82 -33.76 -21.59
N THR A 581 -7.58 -34.24 -21.76
CA THR A 581 -6.88 -34.27 -23.05
C THR A 581 -6.87 -35.65 -23.69
N TYR A 582 -6.77 -36.72 -22.90
CA TYR A 582 -6.57 -38.08 -23.38
C TYR A 582 -7.73 -38.98 -22.97
N ASP A 583 -8.17 -39.84 -23.88
CA ASP A 583 -9.20 -40.86 -23.60
C ASP A 583 -8.66 -41.97 -22.67
N PRO A 584 -9.50 -42.60 -21.82
CA PRO A 584 -9.08 -43.69 -20.92
C PRO A 584 -8.47 -44.90 -21.63
N SER A 585 -8.82 -45.16 -22.90
CA SER A 585 -8.15 -46.20 -23.71
C SER A 585 -6.70 -45.84 -24.08
N VAL A 586 -6.28 -44.60 -23.80
CA VAL A 586 -4.97 -44.03 -24.13
C VAL A 586 -4.14 -43.79 -22.89
N LEU A 587 -4.74 -43.39 -21.78
CA LEU A 587 -4.04 -43.01 -20.56
C LEU A 587 -4.75 -43.57 -19.33
N ASN A 588 -3.98 -44.22 -18.46
CA ASN A 588 -4.39 -44.70 -17.16
C ASN A 588 -3.50 -44.12 -16.05
N PHE A 589 -4.09 -43.82 -14.91
CA PHE A 589 -3.41 -43.36 -13.70
C PHE A 589 -3.31 -44.45 -12.65
N VAL A 590 -2.18 -44.46 -11.94
CA VAL A 590 -2.02 -45.13 -10.64
C VAL A 590 -1.55 -44.06 -9.67
N LEU A 591 -2.37 -43.76 -8.68
CA LEU A 591 -2.14 -42.68 -7.74
C LEU A 591 -1.76 -43.27 -6.39
N VAL A 592 -0.65 -42.81 -5.83
CA VAL A 592 -0.10 -43.35 -4.59
C VAL A 592 0.12 -42.21 -3.60
N ASP A 593 -0.54 -42.31 -2.44
CA ASP A 593 -0.48 -41.34 -1.36
C ASP A 593 -0.05 -42.05 -0.06
N TYR A 594 1.18 -41.78 0.38
CA TYR A 594 1.77 -42.50 1.51
C TYR A 594 1.12 -42.12 2.86
N LYS A 595 0.79 -40.85 3.07
CA LYS A 595 0.25 -40.35 4.36
C LYS A 595 -1.27 -40.34 4.45
N GLY A 596 -1.98 -40.63 3.36
CA GLY A 596 -3.44 -40.52 3.31
C GLY A 596 -3.90 -39.06 3.35
N GLY A 597 -3.14 -38.16 2.73
CA GLY A 597 -3.46 -36.74 2.57
C GLY A 597 -4.70 -36.46 1.71
N GLY A 598 -5.29 -37.49 1.09
CA GLY A 598 -6.62 -37.42 0.47
C GLY A 598 -6.67 -36.68 -0.86
N ALA A 599 -5.57 -36.02 -1.28
CA ALA A 599 -5.48 -35.17 -2.46
C ALA A 599 -5.77 -35.86 -3.81
N PHE A 600 -5.81 -37.19 -3.83
CA PHE A 600 -6.15 -37.97 -5.02
C PHE A 600 -7.53 -38.61 -4.96
N LYS A 601 -8.23 -38.51 -3.84
CA LYS A 601 -9.53 -39.16 -3.63
C LYS A 601 -10.59 -38.61 -4.59
N GLU A 602 -10.45 -37.34 -4.96
CA GLU A 602 -11.28 -36.65 -5.95
C GLU A 602 -11.23 -37.31 -7.35
N PHE A 603 -10.22 -38.13 -7.62
CA PHE A 603 -10.02 -38.83 -8.88
C PHE A 603 -10.46 -40.30 -8.86
N GLU A 604 -11.06 -40.79 -7.77
CA GLU A 604 -11.49 -42.19 -7.63
C GLU A 604 -12.50 -42.59 -8.71
N ASP A 605 -13.41 -41.68 -9.06
CA ASP A 605 -14.45 -41.90 -10.06
C ASP A 605 -13.99 -41.63 -11.51
N LEU A 606 -12.73 -41.20 -11.71
CA LEU A 606 -12.23 -40.98 -13.07
C LEU A 606 -12.07 -42.32 -13.82
N PRO A 607 -12.56 -42.44 -15.06
CA PRO A 607 -12.42 -43.67 -15.84
C PRO A 607 -10.96 -44.02 -16.17
N HIS A 608 -10.04 -43.04 -16.07
CA HIS A 608 -8.60 -43.22 -16.22
C HIS A 608 -7.94 -43.83 -14.97
N CYS A 609 -8.55 -43.70 -13.80
CA CYS A 609 -7.94 -44.11 -12.54
C CYS A 609 -8.09 -45.63 -12.38
N VAL A 610 -6.96 -46.35 -12.36
CA VAL A 610 -6.95 -47.81 -12.21
C VAL A 610 -7.02 -48.21 -10.76
N ASP A 611 -6.27 -47.50 -9.92
CA ASP A 611 -6.20 -47.74 -8.48
C ASP A 611 -5.65 -46.50 -7.75
N ILE A 612 -6.11 -46.30 -6.52
CA ILE A 612 -5.60 -45.29 -5.60
C ILE A 612 -5.09 -46.01 -4.36
N ILE A 613 -3.77 -45.99 -4.19
CA ILE A 613 -3.08 -46.68 -3.12
C ILE A 613 -2.81 -45.68 -2.00
N THR A 614 -3.56 -45.79 -0.90
CA THR A 614 -3.41 -44.92 0.27
C THR A 614 -2.90 -45.70 1.47
N ASN A 615 -2.30 -44.99 2.43
CA ASN A 615 -1.93 -45.52 3.75
C ASN A 615 -1.08 -46.80 3.66
N LEU A 616 0.02 -46.69 2.92
CA LEU A 616 0.88 -47.80 2.54
C LEU A 616 1.65 -48.37 3.75
N ASP A 617 1.34 -49.61 4.12
CA ASP A 617 2.19 -50.45 4.95
C ASP A 617 3.24 -51.19 4.10
N GLY A 618 4.25 -51.81 4.74
CA GLY A 618 5.35 -52.50 4.04
C GLY A 618 4.90 -53.63 3.08
N ASP A 619 3.78 -54.28 3.39
CA ASP A 619 3.22 -55.36 2.56
C ASP A 619 2.45 -54.81 1.34
N ALA A 620 1.79 -53.66 1.45
CA ALA A 620 1.15 -52.99 0.32
C ALA A 620 2.17 -52.47 -0.71
N VAL A 621 3.29 -51.88 -0.25
CA VAL A 621 4.38 -51.43 -1.14
C VAL A 621 4.96 -52.59 -1.95
N THR A 622 5.19 -53.74 -1.31
CA THR A 622 5.74 -54.93 -1.98
C THR A 622 4.79 -55.49 -3.06
N ARG A 623 3.48 -55.48 -2.78
CA ARG A 623 2.45 -55.88 -3.76
C ARG A 623 2.40 -54.93 -4.94
N MET A 624 2.47 -53.61 -4.71
CA MET A 624 2.49 -52.60 -5.76
C MET A 624 3.67 -52.82 -6.72
N PHE A 625 4.89 -52.96 -6.20
CA PHE A 625 6.07 -53.22 -7.03
C PHE A 625 5.99 -54.55 -7.78
N THR A 626 5.38 -55.58 -7.18
CA THR A 626 5.15 -56.86 -7.86
C THR A 626 4.20 -56.69 -9.05
N ALA A 627 3.11 -55.94 -8.88
CA ALA A 627 2.15 -55.64 -9.96
C ALA A 627 2.79 -54.81 -11.08
N ILE A 628 3.53 -53.75 -10.74
CA ILE A 628 4.26 -52.92 -11.72
C ILE A 628 5.27 -53.77 -12.50
N ASN A 629 6.02 -54.65 -11.84
CA ASN A 629 6.97 -55.54 -12.49
C ASN A 629 6.30 -56.54 -13.45
N ALA A 630 5.12 -57.06 -13.08
CA ALA A 630 4.35 -57.93 -13.96
C ALA A 630 3.85 -57.18 -15.20
N GLU A 631 3.36 -55.94 -15.03
CA GLU A 631 2.89 -55.09 -16.12
C GLU A 631 4.04 -54.69 -17.06
N MET A 632 5.22 -54.36 -16.52
CA MET A 632 6.42 -54.12 -17.34
C MET A 632 6.77 -55.33 -18.21
N LYS A 633 6.77 -56.54 -17.63
CA LYS A 633 7.05 -57.78 -18.38
C LYS A 633 6.00 -58.03 -19.48
N ARG A 634 4.72 -57.76 -19.20
CA ARG A 634 3.63 -57.86 -20.20
C ARG A 634 3.86 -56.93 -21.38
N ARG A 635 4.20 -55.66 -21.12
CA ARG A 635 4.46 -54.65 -22.16
C ARG A 635 5.74 -54.93 -22.94
N GLN A 636 6.80 -55.41 -22.29
CA GLN A 636 8.02 -55.83 -22.97
C GLN A 636 7.75 -56.98 -23.96
N LYS A 637 6.97 -57.99 -23.53
CA LYS A 637 6.55 -59.08 -24.40
C LYS A 637 5.72 -58.57 -25.59
N LEU A 638 4.75 -57.69 -25.34
CA LEU A 638 3.92 -57.10 -26.40
C LEU A 638 4.75 -56.34 -27.45
N ASN A 639 5.73 -55.55 -27.01
CA ASN A 639 6.63 -54.84 -27.91
C ASN A 639 7.54 -55.78 -28.71
N ALA A 640 8.00 -56.87 -28.10
CA ALA A 640 8.78 -57.90 -28.78
C ALA A 640 7.94 -58.64 -29.85
N ASP A 641 6.70 -59.01 -29.51
CA ASP A 641 5.78 -59.73 -30.40
C ASP A 641 5.36 -58.87 -31.61
N THR A 642 5.22 -57.55 -31.43
CA THR A 642 4.82 -56.60 -32.49
C THR A 642 5.97 -55.86 -33.17
N GLY A 643 7.21 -56.07 -32.70
CA GLY A 643 8.40 -55.41 -33.25
C GLY A 643 8.37 -53.88 -33.12
N THR A 644 7.77 -53.35 -32.06
CA THR A 644 7.68 -51.91 -31.77
C THR A 644 8.70 -51.48 -30.73
N LYS A 645 9.28 -50.29 -30.87
CA LYS A 645 10.28 -49.79 -29.93
C LYS A 645 9.66 -49.14 -28.70
N ASN A 646 8.45 -48.61 -28.83
CA ASN A 646 7.72 -47.92 -27.78
C ASN A 646 6.22 -47.85 -28.12
N ILE A 647 5.44 -47.43 -27.13
CA ILE A 647 3.98 -47.24 -27.20
C ILE A 647 3.54 -46.26 -28.32
N VAL A 648 4.34 -45.23 -28.63
CA VAL A 648 4.04 -44.29 -29.72
C VAL A 648 4.06 -45.00 -31.07
N GLU A 649 5.09 -45.81 -31.32
CA GLU A 649 5.19 -46.62 -32.54
C GLU A 649 4.09 -47.68 -32.61
N TYR A 650 3.78 -48.31 -31.48
CA TYR A 650 2.68 -49.28 -31.36
C TYR A 650 1.33 -48.69 -31.79
N ARG A 651 1.02 -47.47 -31.32
CA ARG A 651 -0.21 -46.76 -31.66
C ARG A 651 -0.20 -46.21 -33.10
N HIS A 652 0.93 -45.72 -33.59
CA HIS A 652 1.07 -45.30 -34.99
C HIS A 652 0.81 -46.46 -35.97
N LYS A 653 1.25 -47.67 -35.63
CA LYS A 653 0.97 -48.90 -36.42
C LYS A 653 -0.45 -49.44 -36.22
N VAL A 654 -1.28 -48.76 -35.42
CA VAL A 654 -2.69 -49.13 -35.15
C VAL A 654 -2.83 -50.49 -34.44
N TYR A 655 -1.78 -50.93 -33.74
CA TYR A 655 -1.81 -52.22 -33.05
C TYR A 655 -2.73 -52.22 -31.84
N HIS A 656 -3.05 -51.04 -31.27
CA HIS A 656 -4.06 -50.91 -30.21
C HIS A 656 -5.48 -51.34 -30.61
N ASN A 657 -5.78 -51.42 -31.91
CA ASN A 657 -7.08 -51.91 -32.41
C ASN A 657 -7.04 -53.39 -32.82
N THR A 658 -5.87 -54.00 -32.97
CA THR A 658 -5.70 -55.36 -33.52
C THR A 658 -5.06 -56.35 -32.55
N HIS A 659 -4.38 -55.84 -31.52
CA HIS A 659 -3.68 -56.59 -30.48
C HIS A 659 -4.15 -56.11 -29.10
N ALA A 660 -3.46 -56.56 -28.04
CA ALA A 660 -3.82 -56.19 -26.67
C ALA A 660 -3.74 -54.66 -26.44
N PRO A 661 -4.64 -54.07 -25.62
CA PRO A 661 -4.52 -52.68 -25.24
C PRO A 661 -3.19 -52.37 -24.54
N ASP A 662 -2.63 -51.21 -24.87
CA ASP A 662 -1.42 -50.66 -24.24
C ASP A 662 -1.59 -49.15 -24.02
N PRO A 663 -2.46 -48.73 -23.08
CA PRO A 663 -2.56 -47.32 -22.69
C PRO A 663 -1.29 -46.90 -21.94
N TYR A 664 -0.94 -45.62 -21.97
CA TYR A 664 0.08 -45.08 -21.09
C TYR A 664 -0.31 -45.35 -19.63
N LEU A 665 0.66 -45.75 -18.82
CA LEU A 665 0.49 -45.87 -17.38
C LEU A 665 1.27 -44.74 -16.71
N PHE A 666 0.57 -43.76 -16.18
CA PHE A 666 1.16 -42.61 -15.50
C PHE A 666 1.03 -42.81 -13.98
N ILE A 667 2.16 -43.09 -13.34
CA ILE A 667 2.22 -43.42 -11.92
C ILE A 667 2.67 -42.17 -11.16
N ILE A 668 1.87 -41.72 -10.20
CA ILE A 668 2.17 -40.58 -9.33
C ILE A 668 2.33 -41.11 -7.91
N ILE A 669 3.48 -40.82 -7.31
CA ILE A 669 3.79 -41.18 -5.93
C ILE A 669 4.03 -39.88 -5.18
N ASP A 670 3.08 -39.49 -4.34
CA ASP A 670 3.26 -38.39 -3.41
C ASP A 670 3.94 -38.88 -2.13
N GLU A 671 4.73 -38.00 -1.51
CA GLU A 671 5.53 -38.26 -0.31
C GLU A 671 6.53 -39.42 -0.46
N PHE A 672 7.14 -39.58 -1.65
CA PHE A 672 8.17 -40.60 -1.91
C PHE A 672 9.33 -40.61 -0.92
N ALA A 673 9.67 -39.47 -0.30
CA ALA A 673 10.79 -39.39 0.66
C ALA A 673 10.55 -40.21 1.94
N GLU A 674 9.32 -40.61 2.23
CA GLU A 674 8.97 -41.44 3.38
C GLU A 674 8.83 -42.93 3.05
N MET A 675 8.98 -43.30 1.78
CA MET A 675 8.99 -44.67 1.28
C MET A 675 10.36 -45.32 1.44
#